data_AF-A0A8T1P2I1-F1
#
_entry.id   AF-A0A8T1P2I1-F1
#
_cell.length_a   1.000
_cell.length_b   1.000
_cell.length_c   1.000
_cell.angle_alpha   90.00
_cell.angle_beta   90.00
_cell.angle_gamma   90.00
#
_symmetry.space_group_name_H-M   'P 1'
#
loop_
_entity.id
_entity.type
_entity.pdbx_description
1 polymer ?
#
loop_
_entity_poly.entity_id
_entity_poly.type
_entity_poly.pdbx_seq_one_letter_code
_entity_poly.pdbx_strand_id
1 'polypeptide(L)'
;MRFIEVVLFEPDKHVVALADAYFFPPFQPSLVPKTKGGPVIPSKLPPRRARLIVYNRKSNETSVWAVELSEVHAVTRSGHHRGKVISSRFVPNVQPPMDAVEYAECEAAVKDFPPFREAMKRRGIEDMDLVMVDTWCVGYHSEADAPCRRLAKPLIFCRSESDCPMENGYARPVEGVCVLVDMQNMVVIEFEDCKFVPLPPADALRNYTAGESRGGADRSDVKPLQITQPEGPSFRIDGYFVEWQKWNFRIGFSPREGLVIYSVAYIDGSRGRRSVAHRLSFVEIVVPYGDPNNPHYRKNAFDAGEDGLGKNAHSLKKGCDCSGYIKYLDAHFTNFTGGVETIENCVCLHEEDHGILWKHQDWRTGLAEVRRSRRLSVSFICTVANYEYGFFWTFYQDGKIEAEVKLTGILSLGALQPGEVRKYGTMIAPGLYAPVHQHFFVARMDMAVDCKPGEAFNQVVEVNVRVEEPGENNVHNNAFYAEERLLKSEMEAMSDCDPFTARHWIVRNTRTVNRTGQLTGYKLVPGSNCLPLAGLEAKFMKRAAFLKHNLWVTQYAHDEMFPGGEFPNQNPRVGEGLATWVQKDRSLEETDIVLWYVFGITHVPRLEDWPVKPVEHIGFMLMPHGFFNCSPAVDVPPNSYELGAKGNDVKDNGMAKTIQPALLAKM
;
A
#
# COMPACT_ATOMS: atom_id res chain seq x y z
N MET A 1 29.75 8.69 -5.33
CA MET A 1 28.43 9.06 -4.80
C MET A 1 27.41 8.23 -5.54
N ARG A 2 26.47 7.60 -4.83
CA ARG A 2 25.30 6.91 -5.35
C ARG A 2 24.06 7.71 -4.97
N PHE A 3 23.22 8.04 -5.94
CA PHE A 3 21.91 8.64 -5.69
C PHE A 3 20.92 7.54 -5.33
N ILE A 4 20.51 7.49 -4.08
CA ILE A 4 19.58 6.46 -3.58
C ILE A 4 18.15 6.89 -3.87
N GLU A 5 17.84 8.14 -3.61
CA GLU A 5 16.49 8.67 -3.77
C GLU A 5 16.59 10.13 -4.24
N VAL A 6 15.74 10.51 -5.19
CA VAL A 6 15.49 11.90 -5.58
C VAL A 6 13.99 12.04 -5.72
N VAL A 7 13.37 12.73 -4.77
CA VAL A 7 11.91 12.91 -4.73
C VAL A 7 11.55 14.37 -4.62
N LEU A 8 10.30 14.69 -4.96
CA LEU A 8 9.76 16.00 -4.63
C LEU A 8 9.84 16.18 -3.11
N PHE A 9 10.44 17.27 -2.67
CA PHE A 9 10.30 17.70 -1.28
C PHE A 9 8.90 18.32 -1.16
N GLU A 10 7.98 17.53 -0.60
CA GLU A 10 6.57 17.91 -0.47
C GLU A 10 6.47 19.31 0.18
N PRO A 11 5.70 20.26 -0.38
CA PRO A 11 5.42 21.51 0.33
C PRO A 11 4.57 21.24 1.57
N ASP A 12 4.60 22.14 2.56
CA ASP A 12 3.72 22.03 3.73
C ASP A 12 2.25 21.87 3.32
N LYS A 13 1.53 21.03 4.08
CA LYS A 13 0.11 20.70 3.86
C LYS A 13 -0.76 21.95 3.57
N HIS A 14 -0.57 23.01 4.35
CA HIS A 14 -1.33 24.26 4.18
C HIS A 14 -1.03 24.97 2.84
N VAL A 15 0.21 24.91 2.35
CA VAL A 15 0.60 25.50 1.06
C VAL A 15 -0.05 24.74 -0.08
N VAL A 16 -0.06 23.40 -0.01
CA VAL A 16 -0.74 22.56 -1.01
C VAL A 16 -2.25 22.80 -0.99
N ALA A 17 -2.87 22.83 0.20
CA ALA A 17 -4.29 23.09 0.35
C ALA A 17 -4.70 24.46 -0.21
N LEU A 18 -3.90 25.51 0.04
CA LEU A 18 -4.10 26.82 -0.57
C LEU A 18 -3.92 26.76 -2.09
N ALA A 19 -2.88 26.08 -2.56
CA ALA A 19 -2.62 25.98 -4.00
C ALA A 19 -3.79 25.33 -4.75
N ASP A 20 -4.32 24.21 -4.24
CA ASP A 20 -5.50 23.54 -4.78
C ASP A 20 -6.76 24.40 -4.69
N ALA A 21 -6.90 25.23 -3.65
CA ALA A 21 -8.05 26.14 -3.52
C ALA A 21 -8.01 27.37 -4.46
N TYR A 22 -6.84 27.77 -4.97
CA TYR A 22 -6.70 29.02 -5.72
C TYR A 22 -6.26 28.87 -7.17
N PHE A 23 -5.39 27.89 -7.45
CA PHE A 23 -4.77 27.75 -8.78
C PHE A 23 -5.40 26.64 -9.61
N PHE A 24 -6.18 25.75 -9.01
CA PHE A 24 -6.66 24.55 -9.67
C PHE A 24 -8.21 24.44 -9.61
N PRO A 25 -8.87 24.16 -10.76
CA PRO A 25 -10.31 23.90 -10.80
C PRO A 25 -10.71 22.75 -9.87
N PRO A 26 -11.97 22.72 -9.37
CA PRO A 26 -13.09 23.60 -9.71
C PRO A 26 -13.20 24.86 -8.82
N PHE A 27 -12.20 25.19 -8.00
CA PHE A 27 -12.32 26.34 -7.11
C PHE A 27 -12.35 27.67 -7.88
N GLN A 28 -13.43 28.43 -7.68
CA GLN A 28 -13.48 29.84 -8.06
C GLN A 28 -12.89 30.68 -6.90
N PRO A 29 -11.92 31.59 -7.16
CA PRO A 29 -11.30 32.44 -6.14
C PRO A 29 -12.25 33.33 -5.33
N SER A 30 -13.53 33.41 -5.72
CA SER A 30 -14.57 34.25 -5.14
C SER A 30 -15.05 33.81 -3.75
N LEU A 31 -14.68 32.62 -3.28
CA LEU A 31 -15.22 32.02 -2.05
C LEU A 31 -14.33 32.16 -0.79
N VAL A 32 -13.16 32.79 -0.87
CA VAL A 32 -12.35 33.07 0.32
C VAL A 32 -12.39 34.57 0.64
N PRO A 33 -12.98 34.98 1.78
CA PRO A 33 -13.06 36.38 2.15
C PRO A 33 -11.67 36.99 2.31
N LYS A 34 -11.40 38.12 1.61
CA LYS A 34 -10.26 38.99 1.93
C LYS A 34 -10.55 39.75 3.23
N THR A 35 -10.53 39.06 4.36
CA THR A 35 -10.63 39.69 5.69
C THR A 35 -9.27 40.18 6.14
N LYS A 36 -9.21 41.29 6.90
CA LYS A 36 -7.99 41.72 7.58
C LYS A 36 -7.57 40.60 8.56
N GLY A 37 -6.42 39.98 8.31
CA GLY A 37 -5.93 38.80 9.06
C GLY A 37 -6.22 37.44 8.41
N GLY A 38 -6.83 37.41 7.22
CA GLY A 38 -7.03 36.17 6.45
C GLY A 38 -5.73 35.61 5.85
N PRO A 39 -5.74 34.35 5.36
CA PRO A 39 -4.55 33.71 4.80
C PRO A 39 -3.99 34.52 3.62
N VAL A 40 -2.68 34.75 3.63
CA VAL A 40 -1.97 35.42 2.54
C VAL A 40 -2.07 34.55 1.30
N ILE A 41 -2.84 34.99 0.30
CA ILE A 41 -2.97 34.30 -0.98
C ILE A 41 -1.62 34.44 -1.70
N PRO A 42 -0.88 33.35 -1.95
CA PRO A 42 0.36 33.43 -2.70
C PRO A 42 0.06 33.94 -4.11
N SER A 43 0.80 34.95 -4.58
CA SER A 43 0.70 35.41 -5.97
C SER A 43 1.37 34.43 -6.96
N LYS A 44 2.15 33.47 -6.44
CA LYS A 44 2.86 32.42 -7.17
C LYS A 44 2.91 31.15 -6.33
N LEU A 45 2.95 30.01 -7.01
CA LEU A 45 3.23 28.72 -6.37
C LEU A 45 4.66 28.71 -5.77
N PRO A 46 4.90 27.94 -4.69
CA PRO A 46 6.25 27.78 -4.13
C PRO A 46 7.20 27.17 -5.18
N PRO A 47 8.51 27.45 -5.09
CA PRO A 47 9.49 26.82 -5.97
C PRO A 47 9.50 25.31 -5.73
N ARG A 48 9.66 24.53 -6.80
CA ARG A 48 9.81 23.07 -6.69
C ARG A 48 11.13 22.77 -5.98
N ARG A 49 11.08 21.92 -4.96
CA ARG A 49 12.26 21.43 -4.26
C ARG A 49 12.35 19.92 -4.41
N ALA A 50 13.56 19.41 -4.51
CA ALA A 50 13.85 17.99 -4.46
C ALA A 50 14.55 17.65 -3.15
N ARG A 51 14.17 16.53 -2.54
CA ARG A 51 14.87 15.90 -1.44
C ARG A 51 15.67 14.73 -2.00
N LEU A 52 16.96 14.69 -1.71
CA LEU A 52 17.87 13.66 -2.20
C LEU A 52 18.47 12.88 -1.04
N ILE A 53 18.54 11.56 -1.17
CA ILE A 53 19.37 10.69 -0.33
C ILE A 53 20.57 10.27 -1.16
N VAL A 54 21.77 10.57 -0.66
CA VAL A 54 23.02 10.30 -1.37
C VAL A 54 23.96 9.50 -0.48
N TYR A 55 24.43 8.37 -1.01
CA TYR A 55 25.38 7.47 -0.36
C TYR A 55 26.79 7.66 -0.94
N ASN A 56 27.77 7.91 -0.08
CA ASN A 56 29.17 7.97 -0.48
C ASN A 56 29.86 6.62 -0.24
N ARG A 57 29.93 5.80 -1.30
CA ARG A 57 30.63 4.51 -1.29
C ARG A 57 32.08 4.58 -0.77
N LYS A 58 32.79 5.70 -0.92
CA LYS A 58 34.19 5.79 -0.43
C LYS A 58 34.27 5.97 1.09
N SER A 59 33.42 6.79 1.67
CA SER A 59 33.42 7.08 3.11
C SER A 59 32.39 6.29 3.91
N ASN A 60 31.53 5.50 3.26
CA ASN A 60 30.36 4.85 3.84
C ASN A 60 29.36 5.84 4.49
N GLU A 61 29.31 7.07 3.99
CA GLU A 61 28.49 8.14 4.57
C GLU A 61 27.20 8.35 3.79
N THR A 62 26.11 8.57 4.52
CA THR A 62 24.81 8.94 3.95
C THR A 62 24.50 10.39 4.24
N SER A 63 23.97 11.10 3.25
CA SER A 63 23.61 12.51 3.38
C SER A 63 22.25 12.79 2.75
N VAL A 64 21.50 13.70 3.35
CA VAL A 64 20.21 14.19 2.86
C VAL A 64 20.38 15.62 2.37
N TRP A 65 19.92 15.90 1.16
CA TRP A 65 20.04 17.20 0.52
C TRP A 65 18.66 17.74 0.19
N ALA A 66 18.47 19.04 0.37
CA ALA A 66 17.34 19.77 -0.21
C ALA A 66 17.85 20.66 -1.34
N VAL A 67 17.28 20.52 -2.53
CA VAL A 67 17.69 21.24 -3.73
C VAL A 67 16.49 21.99 -4.29
N GLU A 68 16.58 23.30 -4.45
CA GLU A 68 15.57 24.09 -5.13
C GLU A 68 15.80 24.04 -6.64
N LEU A 69 14.76 23.68 -7.38
CA LEU A 69 14.80 23.49 -8.83
C LEU A 69 14.34 24.78 -9.52
N SER A 70 15.15 25.26 -10.45
CA SER A 70 14.82 26.40 -11.31
C SER A 70 14.67 25.93 -12.75
N GLU A 71 13.45 26.08 -13.28
CA GLU A 71 13.16 25.79 -14.67
C GLU A 71 13.74 26.90 -15.55
N VAL A 72 14.68 26.57 -16.41
CA VAL A 72 15.14 27.49 -17.46
C VAL A 72 14.20 27.28 -18.64
N HIS A 73 13.31 28.24 -18.91
CA HIS A 73 12.46 28.19 -20.10
C HIS A 73 13.37 28.18 -21.35
N ALA A 74 13.37 27.06 -22.06
CA ALA A 74 14.22 26.78 -23.23
C ALA A 74 14.07 27.80 -24.38
N VAL A 75 13.04 28.64 -24.36
CA VAL A 75 12.65 29.53 -25.47
C VAL A 75 13.55 30.77 -25.61
N THR A 76 14.36 31.14 -24.61
CA THR A 76 15.14 32.40 -24.70
C THR A 76 16.66 32.25 -24.54
N ARG A 77 17.17 31.15 -23.98
CA ARG A 77 18.61 30.88 -23.89
C ARG A 77 18.84 29.38 -23.88
N SER A 78 19.88 28.92 -24.55
CA SER A 78 20.48 27.58 -24.47
C SER A 78 21.02 27.28 -23.05
N GLY A 79 20.16 27.34 -22.04
CA GLY A 79 20.48 27.12 -20.64
C GLY A 79 19.97 25.77 -20.18
N HIS A 80 20.84 25.01 -19.50
CA HIS A 80 20.47 23.76 -18.84
C HIS A 80 19.63 24.08 -17.60
N HIS A 81 18.67 23.22 -17.25
CA HIS A 81 17.97 23.29 -15.96
C HIS A 81 18.99 23.39 -14.81
N ARG A 82 18.71 24.24 -13.81
CA ARG A 82 19.64 24.48 -12.69
C ARG A 82 18.98 24.13 -11.37
N GLY A 83 19.73 23.46 -10.50
CA GLY A 83 19.37 23.25 -9.10
C GLY A 83 20.27 24.06 -8.18
N LYS A 84 19.70 24.65 -7.13
CA LYS A 84 20.45 25.29 -6.04
C LYS A 84 20.32 24.44 -4.80
N VAL A 85 21.44 23.95 -4.27
CA VAL A 85 21.45 23.28 -2.96
C VAL A 85 21.05 24.29 -1.88
N ILE A 86 19.98 23.97 -1.16
CA ILE A 86 19.46 24.76 -0.03
C ILE A 86 20.06 24.26 1.28
N SER A 87 20.15 22.94 1.43
CA SER A 87 20.78 22.32 2.58
C SER A 87 21.37 20.96 2.21
N SER A 88 22.39 20.55 2.95
CA SER A 88 22.97 19.22 2.90
C SER A 88 23.33 18.81 4.33
N ARG A 89 22.86 17.65 4.78
CA ARG A 89 23.10 17.15 6.13
C ARG A 89 23.63 15.72 6.07
N PHE A 90 24.79 15.49 6.69
CA PHE A 90 25.26 14.14 6.98
C PHE A 90 24.37 13.47 8.03
N VAL A 91 24.03 12.19 7.83
CA VAL A 91 23.25 11.40 8.77
C VAL A 91 24.15 10.29 9.31
N PRO A 92 24.58 10.37 10.59
CA PRO A 92 25.46 9.35 11.17
C PRO A 92 24.71 8.04 11.41
N ASN A 93 25.46 6.94 11.37
CA ASN A 93 24.99 5.61 11.76
C ASN A 93 23.71 5.16 11.03
N VAL A 94 23.68 5.26 9.69
CA VAL A 94 22.59 4.76 8.85
C VAL A 94 23.10 4.09 7.61
N GLN A 95 22.28 3.18 7.08
CA GLN A 95 22.41 2.67 5.73
C GLN A 95 21.12 2.97 4.94
N PRO A 96 21.24 3.49 3.71
CA PRO A 96 20.09 3.68 2.84
C PRO A 96 19.59 2.35 2.27
N PRO A 97 18.38 2.33 1.65
CA PRO A 97 17.90 1.21 0.87
C PRO A 97 18.96 0.67 -0.10
N MET A 98 18.92 -0.63 -0.37
CA MET A 98 19.72 -1.24 -1.44
C MET A 98 19.09 -0.97 -2.81
N ASP A 99 19.90 -1.08 -3.86
CA ASP A 99 19.42 -0.92 -5.24
C ASP A 99 19.72 -2.17 -6.09
N ALA A 100 19.03 -2.33 -7.22
CA ALA A 100 19.13 -3.52 -8.06
C ALA A 100 20.54 -3.77 -8.60
N VAL A 101 21.36 -2.72 -8.79
CA VAL A 101 22.76 -2.89 -9.21
C VAL A 101 23.61 -3.43 -8.08
N GLU A 102 23.35 -2.99 -6.84
CA GLU A 102 23.97 -3.60 -5.66
C GLU A 102 23.63 -5.08 -5.54
N TYR A 103 22.41 -5.49 -5.89
CA TYR A 103 22.01 -6.91 -5.89
C TYR A 103 22.79 -7.73 -6.90
N ALA A 104 22.91 -7.25 -8.14
CA ALA A 104 23.69 -7.92 -9.18
C ALA A 104 25.20 -7.98 -8.85
N GLU A 105 25.77 -6.90 -8.31
CA GLU A 105 27.17 -6.85 -7.86
C GLU A 105 27.44 -7.84 -6.72
N CYS A 106 26.52 -7.95 -5.76
CA CYS A 106 26.59 -8.91 -4.65
C CYS A 106 26.50 -10.36 -5.14
N GLU A 107 25.54 -10.67 -6.01
CA GLU A 107 25.42 -12.00 -6.60
C GLU A 107 26.72 -12.42 -7.30
N ALA A 108 27.29 -11.55 -8.13
CA ALA A 108 28.55 -11.82 -8.82
C ALA A 108 29.69 -12.07 -7.83
N ALA A 109 29.83 -11.22 -6.80
CA ALA A 109 30.88 -11.37 -5.79
C ALA A 109 30.80 -12.70 -5.02
N VAL A 110 29.58 -13.17 -4.73
CA VAL A 110 29.38 -14.47 -4.06
C VAL A 110 29.69 -15.64 -5.00
N LYS A 111 29.22 -15.60 -6.25
CA LYS A 111 29.46 -16.66 -7.25
C LYS A 111 30.93 -16.81 -7.65
N ASP A 112 31.70 -15.73 -7.58
CA ASP A 112 33.14 -15.73 -7.83
C ASP A 112 33.98 -16.18 -6.63
N PHE A 113 33.39 -16.25 -5.42
CA PHE A 113 34.11 -16.57 -4.20
C PHE A 113 34.48 -18.08 -4.15
N PRO A 114 35.78 -18.46 -4.18
CA PRO A 114 36.17 -19.86 -4.33
C PRO A 114 35.63 -20.81 -3.24
N PRO A 115 35.65 -20.45 -1.94
CA PRO A 115 35.05 -21.31 -0.91
C PRO A 115 33.56 -21.57 -1.11
N PHE A 116 32.81 -20.59 -1.66
CA PHE A 116 31.39 -20.76 -1.99
C PHE A 116 31.23 -21.75 -3.14
N ARG A 117 32.01 -21.62 -4.22
CA ARG A 117 32.00 -22.56 -5.35
C ARG A 117 32.29 -23.99 -4.92
N GLU A 118 33.23 -24.19 -4.00
CA GLU A 118 33.51 -25.52 -3.43
C GLU A 118 32.34 -26.07 -2.60
N ALA A 119 31.62 -25.21 -1.86
CA ALA A 119 30.43 -25.62 -1.12
C ALA A 119 29.25 -25.98 -2.03
N MET A 120 29.11 -25.28 -3.16
CA MET A 120 28.14 -25.61 -4.21
C MET A 120 28.49 -26.90 -4.93
N LYS A 121 29.78 -27.12 -5.25
CA LYS A 121 30.28 -28.37 -5.84
C LYS A 121 30.01 -29.58 -4.95
N ARG A 122 30.19 -29.46 -3.62
CA ARG A 122 29.81 -30.51 -2.66
C ARG A 122 28.33 -30.86 -2.70
N ARG A 123 27.48 -29.90 -3.10
CA ARG A 123 26.02 -30.07 -3.27
C ARG A 123 25.63 -30.46 -4.71
N GLY A 124 26.61 -30.78 -5.56
CA GLY A 124 26.39 -31.23 -6.93
C GLY A 124 26.13 -30.11 -7.94
N ILE A 125 26.46 -28.86 -7.60
CA ILE A 125 26.28 -27.70 -8.49
C ILE A 125 27.66 -27.18 -8.93
N GLU A 126 28.02 -27.47 -10.18
CA GLU A 126 29.24 -26.95 -10.80
C GLU A 126 28.99 -25.71 -11.66
N ASP A 127 27.79 -25.62 -12.25
CA ASP A 127 27.36 -24.46 -13.03
C ASP A 127 26.82 -23.35 -12.12
N MET A 128 27.56 -22.25 -12.03
CA MET A 128 27.15 -21.09 -11.23
C MET A 128 26.02 -20.30 -11.90
N ASP A 129 25.74 -20.48 -13.19
CA ASP A 129 24.62 -19.81 -13.86
C ASP A 129 23.26 -20.34 -13.35
N LEU A 130 23.24 -21.53 -12.74
CA LEU A 130 22.07 -22.08 -12.06
C LEU A 130 21.88 -21.49 -10.65
N VAL A 131 22.89 -20.85 -10.07
CA VAL A 131 22.85 -20.32 -8.71
C VAL A 131 22.28 -18.91 -8.70
N MET A 132 21.25 -18.70 -7.88
CA MET A 132 20.64 -17.40 -7.58
C MET A 132 21.06 -16.96 -6.18
N VAL A 133 21.43 -15.69 -6.06
CA VAL A 133 21.87 -15.07 -4.81
C VAL A 133 20.99 -13.86 -4.52
N ASP A 134 19.92 -14.11 -3.75
CA ASP A 134 19.01 -13.04 -3.33
C ASP A 134 19.67 -12.23 -2.24
N THR A 135 20.05 -10.99 -2.56
CA THR A 135 20.73 -10.09 -1.63
C THR A 135 19.75 -9.61 -0.57
N TRP A 136 19.85 -10.15 0.64
CA TRP A 136 19.00 -9.79 1.77
C TRP A 136 19.70 -8.82 2.72
N CYS A 137 18.96 -7.81 3.18
CA CYS A 137 19.38 -6.94 4.27
C CYS A 137 19.65 -7.75 5.56
N VAL A 138 20.64 -7.31 6.36
CA VAL A 138 21.07 -8.06 7.55
C VAL A 138 20.19 -7.82 8.79
N GLY A 139 19.33 -6.81 8.74
CA GLY A 139 18.59 -6.31 9.90
C GLY A 139 19.54 -5.72 10.96
N TYR A 140 19.18 -5.81 12.24
CA TYR A 140 20.06 -5.42 13.35
C TYR A 140 19.84 -6.35 14.55
N HIS A 141 20.76 -7.30 14.75
CA HIS A 141 20.65 -8.30 15.82
C HIS A 141 21.72 -8.09 16.90
N SER A 142 22.89 -7.57 16.51
CA SER A 142 24.03 -7.25 17.36
C SER A 142 24.83 -6.07 16.80
N GLU A 143 25.80 -5.56 17.56
CA GLU A 143 26.74 -4.53 17.10
C GLU A 143 27.56 -4.94 15.86
N ALA A 144 27.65 -6.24 15.55
CA ALA A 144 28.28 -6.71 14.31
C ALA A 144 27.49 -6.31 13.06
N ASP A 145 26.19 -6.04 13.19
CA ASP A 145 25.33 -5.57 12.10
C ASP A 145 25.32 -4.03 12.00
N ALA A 146 26.14 -3.33 12.80
CA ALA A 146 26.15 -1.87 12.86
C ALA A 146 26.43 -1.22 11.49
N PRO A 147 25.83 -0.04 11.23
CA PRO A 147 25.94 0.65 9.96
C PRO A 147 27.34 1.24 9.68
N CYS A 148 28.34 0.93 10.52
CA CYS A 148 29.75 1.25 10.24
C CYS A 148 30.29 0.50 9.00
N ARG A 149 29.60 -0.58 8.59
CA ARG A 149 29.73 -1.22 7.28
C ARG A 149 28.36 -1.31 6.61
N ARG A 150 28.33 -1.34 5.29
CA ARG A 150 27.13 -1.66 4.50
C ARG A 150 27.12 -3.15 4.23
N LEU A 151 26.20 -3.89 4.83
CA LEU A 151 26.23 -5.35 4.89
C LEU A 151 25.02 -5.97 4.19
N ALA A 152 25.24 -7.10 3.54
CA ALA A 152 24.18 -8.01 3.10
C ALA A 152 24.48 -9.43 3.57
N LYS A 153 23.42 -10.20 3.85
CA LYS A 153 23.50 -11.63 4.15
C LYS A 153 22.58 -12.36 3.17
N PRO A 154 23.06 -12.68 1.97
CA PRO A 154 22.21 -13.25 0.92
C PRO A 154 21.54 -14.57 1.30
N LEU A 155 20.43 -14.87 0.63
CA LEU A 155 19.80 -16.19 0.58
C LEU A 155 20.15 -16.84 -0.76
N ILE A 156 20.44 -18.13 -0.74
CA ILE A 156 20.97 -18.83 -1.90
C ILE A 156 19.96 -19.86 -2.37
N PHE A 157 19.67 -19.85 -3.67
CA PHE A 157 18.78 -20.79 -4.33
C PHE A 157 19.46 -21.35 -5.58
N CYS A 158 18.96 -22.48 -6.06
CA CYS A 158 19.43 -23.09 -7.29
C CYS A 158 18.27 -23.41 -8.22
N ARG A 159 18.43 -23.04 -9.48
CA ARG A 159 17.67 -23.61 -10.58
C ARG A 159 18.09 -25.07 -10.81
N SER A 160 17.34 -25.79 -11.64
CA SER A 160 17.79 -27.06 -12.20
C SER A 160 18.19 -26.87 -13.65
N GLU A 161 18.84 -27.87 -14.24
CA GLU A 161 18.95 -27.90 -15.70
C GLU A 161 17.54 -28.11 -16.27
N SER A 162 16.99 -27.06 -16.88
CA SER A 162 15.65 -27.06 -17.46
C SER A 162 15.63 -26.29 -18.77
N ASP A 163 14.80 -26.74 -19.69
CA ASP A 163 14.41 -26.04 -20.90
C ASP A 163 13.39 -24.90 -20.65
N CYS A 164 12.86 -24.79 -19.43
CA CYS A 164 11.97 -23.70 -19.03
C CYS A 164 12.78 -22.45 -18.68
N PRO A 165 12.71 -21.37 -19.48
CA PRO A 165 13.45 -20.14 -19.20
C PRO A 165 12.96 -19.39 -17.95
N MET A 166 11.74 -19.70 -17.49
CA MET A 166 11.11 -19.13 -16.29
C MET A 166 10.92 -20.19 -15.20
N GLU A 167 11.85 -21.14 -15.10
CA GLU A 167 11.86 -22.09 -13.99
C GLU A 167 11.82 -21.36 -12.65
N ASN A 168 11.01 -21.88 -11.71
CA ASN A 168 11.00 -21.41 -10.35
C ASN A 168 12.33 -21.71 -9.63
N GLY A 169 13.25 -20.75 -9.63
CA GLY A 169 14.53 -20.90 -8.95
C GLY A 169 14.43 -20.98 -7.42
N TYR A 170 13.35 -20.48 -6.82
CA TYR A 170 13.11 -20.59 -5.37
C TYR A 170 12.82 -22.02 -4.91
N ALA A 171 12.57 -22.95 -5.85
CA ALA A 171 12.24 -24.35 -5.59
C ALA A 171 13.34 -25.14 -4.86
N ARG A 172 14.60 -24.69 -4.93
CA ARG A 172 15.75 -25.44 -4.38
C ARG A 172 16.64 -24.51 -3.54
N PRO A 173 16.20 -24.14 -2.32
CA PRO A 173 17.01 -23.36 -1.39
C PRO A 173 18.27 -24.13 -0.97
N VAL A 174 19.38 -23.40 -0.83
CA VAL A 174 20.66 -23.94 -0.34
C VAL A 174 20.78 -23.63 1.14
N GLU A 175 20.54 -24.64 1.97
CA GLU A 175 20.62 -24.52 3.42
C GLU A 175 22.00 -24.83 4.00
N GLY A 176 22.25 -24.23 5.16
CA GLY A 176 23.48 -24.42 5.94
C GLY A 176 24.72 -23.73 5.40
N VAL A 177 24.58 -22.84 4.41
CA VAL A 177 25.63 -21.91 3.96
C VAL A 177 25.31 -20.50 4.46
N CYS A 178 26.28 -19.86 5.10
CA CYS A 178 26.21 -18.47 5.54
C CYS A 178 27.22 -17.63 4.78
N VAL A 179 26.75 -16.50 4.24
CA VAL A 179 27.59 -15.54 3.54
C VAL A 179 27.31 -14.15 4.10
N LEU A 180 28.36 -13.43 4.46
CA LEU A 180 28.29 -12.00 4.78
C LEU A 180 29.10 -11.23 3.75
N VAL A 181 28.45 -10.26 3.12
CA VAL A 181 29.05 -9.42 2.07
C VAL A 181 29.17 -7.99 2.59
N ASP A 182 30.36 -7.42 2.44
CA ASP A 182 30.55 -5.97 2.53
C ASP A 182 30.16 -5.37 1.17
N MET A 183 28.99 -4.76 1.13
CA MET A 183 28.39 -4.15 -0.06
C MET A 183 29.08 -2.84 -0.46
N GLN A 184 29.82 -2.21 0.46
CA GLN A 184 30.61 -1.03 0.12
C GLN A 184 31.78 -1.44 -0.78
N ASN A 185 32.49 -2.51 -0.41
CA ASN A 185 33.68 -2.97 -1.10
C ASN A 185 33.40 -4.10 -2.13
N MET A 186 32.18 -4.65 -2.13
CA MET A 186 31.74 -5.81 -2.91
C MET A 186 32.67 -7.02 -2.73
N VAL A 187 32.86 -7.40 -1.46
CA VAL A 187 33.68 -8.55 -1.07
C VAL A 187 32.98 -9.41 -0.03
N VAL A 188 33.13 -10.72 -0.16
CA VAL A 188 32.71 -11.68 0.88
C VAL A 188 33.67 -11.54 2.06
N ILE A 189 33.14 -11.18 3.24
CA ILE A 189 33.94 -10.97 4.45
C ILE A 189 33.79 -12.10 5.47
N GLU A 190 32.67 -12.83 5.43
CA GLU A 190 32.49 -14.07 6.20
C GLU A 190 31.82 -15.11 5.32
N PHE A 191 32.30 -16.34 5.43
CA PHE A 191 31.75 -17.49 4.74
C PHE A 191 31.86 -18.71 5.63
N GLU A 192 30.73 -19.38 5.87
CA GLU A 192 30.68 -20.61 6.63
C GLU A 192 29.74 -21.62 5.95
N ASP A 193 30.24 -22.81 5.63
CA ASP A 193 29.40 -23.97 5.30
C ASP A 193 29.11 -24.75 6.60
N CYS A 194 28.22 -24.18 7.41
CA CYS A 194 27.95 -24.61 8.79
C CYS A 194 27.39 -26.03 8.88
N LYS A 195 26.55 -26.42 7.91
CA LYS A 195 25.86 -27.71 7.90
C LYS A 195 25.57 -28.15 6.46
N PHE A 196 26.00 -29.35 6.10
CA PHE A 196 25.61 -29.93 4.82
C PHE A 196 24.13 -30.34 4.86
N VAL A 197 23.27 -29.56 4.20
CA VAL A 197 21.87 -29.92 3.93
C VAL A 197 21.75 -30.26 2.45
N PRO A 198 21.25 -31.46 2.07
CA PRO A 198 21.08 -31.81 0.67
C PRO A 198 20.18 -30.81 -0.05
N LEU A 199 20.56 -30.47 -1.28
CA LEU A 199 19.72 -29.66 -2.15
C LEU A 199 18.43 -30.44 -2.47
N PRO A 200 17.23 -29.86 -2.33
CA PRO A 200 16.00 -30.55 -2.70
C PRO A 200 16.05 -31.05 -4.15
N PRO A 201 15.51 -32.25 -4.44
CA PRO A 201 15.39 -32.73 -5.80
C PRO A 201 14.52 -31.76 -6.61
N ALA A 202 14.71 -31.73 -7.93
CA ALA A 202 13.87 -30.91 -8.79
C ALA A 202 12.41 -31.42 -8.74
N ASP A 203 11.52 -30.62 -8.16
CA ASP A 203 10.10 -30.93 -8.12
C ASP A 203 9.50 -30.79 -9.53
N ALA A 204 8.74 -31.80 -9.98
CA ALA A 204 8.07 -31.79 -11.28
C ALA A 204 7.01 -30.68 -11.39
N LEU A 205 6.47 -30.20 -10.27
CA LEU A 205 5.44 -29.16 -10.20
C LEU A 205 5.99 -27.74 -10.03
N ARG A 206 7.32 -27.56 -10.02
CA ARG A 206 7.94 -26.26 -9.72
C ARG A 206 7.65 -25.16 -10.76
N ASN A 207 7.42 -25.54 -12.01
CA ASN A 207 7.21 -24.59 -13.10
C ASN A 207 5.77 -24.08 -13.12
N TYR A 208 5.61 -22.79 -13.43
CA TYR A 208 4.31 -22.11 -13.47
C TYR A 208 3.97 -21.50 -14.84
N THR A 209 4.78 -21.78 -15.87
CA THR A 209 4.51 -21.36 -17.25
C THR A 209 3.41 -22.19 -17.91
N ALA A 210 2.84 -21.65 -18.99
CA ALA A 210 1.77 -22.29 -19.75
C ALA A 210 2.20 -23.63 -20.39
N GLY A 211 1.21 -24.47 -20.69
CA GLY A 211 1.42 -25.75 -21.39
C GLY A 211 2.16 -26.81 -20.58
N GLU A 212 2.90 -27.67 -21.28
CA GLU A 212 3.51 -28.90 -20.73
C GLU A 212 4.56 -28.65 -19.64
N SER A 213 5.11 -27.43 -19.58
CA SER A 213 6.17 -27.06 -18.63
C SER A 213 5.82 -27.29 -17.16
N ARG A 214 4.53 -27.26 -16.79
CA ARG A 214 4.00 -27.52 -15.44
C ARG A 214 3.39 -28.93 -15.24
N GLY A 215 3.64 -29.85 -16.17
CA GLY A 215 3.19 -31.24 -16.08
C GLY A 215 1.71 -31.49 -16.47
N GLY A 216 1.09 -30.59 -17.24
CA GLY A 216 -0.31 -30.73 -17.67
C GLY A 216 -0.69 -29.81 -18.84
N ALA A 217 -1.96 -29.85 -19.25
CA ALA A 217 -2.51 -28.98 -20.29
C ALA A 217 -3.27 -27.78 -19.69
N ASP A 218 -3.27 -26.66 -20.41
CA ASP A 218 -4.07 -25.49 -20.03
C ASP A 218 -5.58 -25.78 -20.16
N ARG A 219 -6.40 -25.12 -19.34
CA ARG A 219 -7.86 -25.24 -19.39
C ARG A 219 -8.39 -24.69 -20.71
N SER A 220 -9.14 -25.51 -21.44
CA SER A 220 -9.72 -25.15 -22.76
C SER A 220 -11.12 -24.53 -22.67
N ASP A 221 -11.72 -24.46 -21.48
CA ASP A 221 -13.10 -24.02 -21.25
C ASP A 221 -13.23 -22.56 -20.76
N VAL A 222 -12.11 -21.83 -20.66
CA VAL A 222 -12.10 -20.40 -20.30
C VAL A 222 -12.55 -19.56 -21.50
N LYS A 223 -13.82 -19.17 -21.50
CA LYS A 223 -14.40 -18.31 -22.54
C LYS A 223 -13.93 -16.86 -22.38
N PRO A 224 -13.66 -16.12 -23.47
CA PRO A 224 -13.32 -14.71 -23.40
C PRO A 224 -14.41 -13.88 -22.70
N LEU A 225 -13.99 -13.01 -21.77
CA LEU A 225 -14.84 -12.01 -21.12
C LEU A 225 -14.28 -10.62 -21.46
N GLN A 226 -15.08 -9.79 -22.12
CA GLN A 226 -14.67 -8.47 -22.58
C GLN A 226 -15.38 -7.36 -21.79
N ILE A 227 -14.60 -6.46 -21.21
CA ILE A 227 -15.08 -5.24 -20.55
C ILE A 227 -14.77 -4.07 -21.48
N THR A 228 -15.81 -3.39 -21.97
CA THR A 228 -15.65 -2.28 -22.92
C THR A 228 -16.47 -1.06 -22.49
N GLN A 229 -15.97 0.13 -22.84
CA GLN A 229 -16.64 1.41 -22.62
C GLN A 229 -16.76 2.14 -23.97
N PRO A 230 -17.87 1.94 -24.71
CA PRO A 230 -18.02 2.45 -26.08
C PRO A 230 -17.89 3.98 -26.19
N GLU A 231 -18.28 4.70 -25.14
CA GLU A 231 -18.24 6.17 -25.06
C GLU A 231 -16.98 6.69 -24.34
N GLY A 232 -16.01 5.81 -24.06
CA GLY A 232 -14.85 6.11 -23.24
C GLY A 232 -15.14 6.09 -21.72
N PRO A 233 -14.14 6.43 -20.89
CA PRO A 233 -14.27 6.42 -19.45
C PRO A 233 -15.05 7.63 -18.93
N SER A 234 -15.66 7.48 -17.76
CA SER A 234 -16.38 8.53 -17.04
C SER A 234 -15.43 9.42 -16.21
N PHE A 235 -14.15 9.05 -16.10
CA PHE A 235 -13.14 9.86 -15.43
C PHE A 235 -12.45 10.81 -16.43
N ARG A 236 -12.02 11.96 -15.93
CA ARG A 236 -11.18 12.92 -16.64
C ARG A 236 -9.85 13.03 -15.92
N ILE A 237 -8.80 13.29 -16.68
CA ILE A 237 -7.46 13.49 -16.13
C ILE A 237 -6.78 14.69 -16.80
N ASP A 238 -6.26 15.61 -15.99
CA ASP A 238 -5.43 16.73 -16.41
C ASP A 238 -4.08 16.67 -15.68
N GLY A 239 -3.02 16.29 -16.42
CA GLY A 239 -1.75 15.89 -15.86
C GLY A 239 -1.92 14.71 -14.88
N TYR A 240 -1.86 15.02 -13.59
CA TYR A 240 -2.05 14.06 -12.50
C TYR A 240 -3.33 14.30 -11.68
N PHE A 241 -4.13 15.31 -12.02
CA PHE A 241 -5.41 15.60 -11.37
C PHE A 241 -6.52 14.76 -12.01
N VAL A 242 -7.28 14.04 -11.19
CA VAL A 242 -8.34 13.12 -11.61
C VAL A 242 -9.68 13.66 -11.13
N GLU A 243 -10.69 13.58 -12.00
CA GLU A 243 -12.09 13.84 -11.68
C GLU A 243 -12.95 12.65 -12.09
N TRP A 244 -13.80 12.15 -11.20
CA TRP A 244 -14.70 11.03 -11.50
C TRP A 244 -15.86 10.98 -10.52
N GLN A 245 -17.11 10.95 -11.01
CA GLN A 245 -18.30 10.74 -10.18
C GLN A 245 -18.29 11.57 -8.88
N LYS A 246 -18.02 12.88 -9.00
CA LYS A 246 -17.85 13.88 -7.92
C LYS A 246 -16.57 13.78 -7.10
N TRP A 247 -15.81 12.69 -7.18
CA TRP A 247 -14.45 12.63 -6.63
C TRP A 247 -13.50 13.51 -7.42
N ASN A 248 -12.54 14.09 -6.71
CA ASN A 248 -11.35 14.67 -7.31
C ASN A 248 -10.14 14.53 -6.38
N PHE A 249 -8.97 14.27 -6.97
CA PHE A 249 -7.71 14.03 -6.27
C PHE A 249 -6.53 14.13 -7.23
N ARG A 250 -5.30 14.02 -6.72
CA ARG A 250 -4.08 13.95 -7.53
C ARG A 250 -3.33 12.64 -7.30
N ILE A 251 -2.73 12.10 -8.36
CA ILE A 251 -1.88 10.92 -8.30
C ILE A 251 -0.42 11.36 -8.21
N GLY A 252 0.29 10.89 -7.20
CA GLY A 252 1.75 10.99 -7.10
C GLY A 252 2.38 9.61 -7.02
N PHE A 253 3.71 9.58 -7.16
CA PHE A 253 4.48 8.35 -7.09
C PHE A 253 5.87 8.63 -6.51
N SER A 254 6.34 7.77 -5.59
CA SER A 254 7.67 7.87 -4.99
C SER A 254 8.41 6.52 -5.07
N PRO A 255 9.75 6.49 -5.16
CA PRO A 255 10.54 5.27 -5.19
C PRO A 255 10.35 4.39 -3.94
N ARG A 256 10.09 4.99 -2.77
CA ARG A 256 9.88 4.28 -1.50
C ARG A 256 8.47 3.72 -1.35
N GLU A 257 7.45 4.57 -1.49
CA GLU A 257 6.05 4.23 -1.20
C GLU A 257 5.32 3.63 -2.42
N GLY A 258 5.81 3.93 -3.62
CA GLY A 258 5.03 3.74 -4.84
C GLY A 258 3.91 4.78 -4.93
N LEU A 259 2.67 4.32 -5.06
CA LEU A 259 1.49 5.16 -5.29
C LEU A 259 1.11 6.02 -4.07
N VAL A 260 0.91 7.32 -4.31
CA VAL A 260 0.38 8.27 -3.32
C VAL A 260 -0.82 9.02 -3.90
N ILE A 261 -1.90 9.15 -3.14
CA ILE A 261 -3.08 9.95 -3.53
C ILE A 261 -3.14 11.22 -2.69
N TYR A 262 -3.17 12.38 -3.35
CA TYR A 262 -3.20 13.69 -2.71
C TYR A 262 -4.54 14.41 -2.89
N SER A 263 -4.86 15.28 -1.93
CA SER A 263 -5.94 16.27 -2.00
C SER A 263 -7.30 15.68 -2.35
N VAL A 264 -7.64 14.57 -1.70
CA VAL A 264 -8.87 13.82 -1.90
C VAL A 264 -10.08 14.64 -1.43
N ALA A 265 -11.01 14.89 -2.35
CA ALA A 265 -12.23 15.62 -2.06
C ALA A 265 -13.42 15.10 -2.87
N TYR A 266 -14.61 15.48 -2.42
CA TYR A 266 -15.89 15.14 -3.04
C TYR A 266 -16.71 16.41 -3.33
N ILE A 267 -17.33 16.50 -4.50
CA ILE A 267 -18.23 17.61 -4.87
C ILE A 267 -19.65 17.30 -4.39
N ASP A 268 -20.14 18.07 -3.41
CA ASP A 268 -21.43 17.86 -2.75
C ASP A 268 -22.41 19.01 -3.01
N GLY A 269 -22.98 19.04 -4.23
CA GLY A 269 -24.02 19.99 -4.61
C GLY A 269 -23.67 21.45 -4.27
N SER A 270 -24.56 22.13 -3.54
CA SER A 270 -24.37 23.52 -3.11
C SER A 270 -23.31 23.70 -2.02
N ARG A 271 -22.87 22.62 -1.35
CA ARG A 271 -21.76 22.66 -0.39
C ARG A 271 -20.40 22.69 -1.08
N GLY A 272 -20.37 22.46 -2.39
CA GLY A 272 -19.17 22.55 -3.22
C GLY A 272 -18.17 21.44 -2.93
N ARG A 273 -16.88 21.74 -3.09
CA ARG A 273 -15.78 20.80 -2.90
C ARG A 273 -15.47 20.62 -1.42
N ARG A 274 -15.67 19.41 -0.92
CA ARG A 274 -15.49 19.05 0.50
C ARG A 274 -14.32 18.09 0.65
N SER A 275 -13.35 18.48 1.47
CA SER A 275 -12.11 17.72 1.68
C SER A 275 -12.37 16.45 2.52
N VAL A 276 -11.65 15.38 2.20
CA VAL A 276 -11.69 14.10 2.91
C VAL A 276 -10.31 13.79 3.50
N ALA A 277 -9.27 13.78 2.66
CA ALA A 277 -7.90 13.51 3.06
C ALA A 277 -6.92 14.35 2.24
N HIS A 278 -5.84 14.79 2.87
CA HIS A 278 -4.75 15.48 2.20
C HIS A 278 -3.81 14.50 1.50
N ARG A 279 -3.51 13.35 2.12
CA ARG A 279 -2.56 12.36 1.59
C ARG A 279 -2.93 10.95 2.04
N LEU A 280 -2.96 10.00 1.11
CA LEU A 280 -3.16 8.58 1.35
C LEU A 280 -2.02 7.78 0.68
N SER A 281 -1.29 6.96 1.43
CA SER A 281 -0.26 6.07 0.89
C SER A 281 0.00 4.85 1.78
N PHE A 282 0.71 3.87 1.22
CA PHE A 282 1.37 2.80 1.98
C PHE A 282 2.83 3.19 2.21
N VAL A 283 3.25 3.21 3.47
CA VAL A 283 4.56 3.77 3.88
C VAL A 283 5.56 2.72 4.35
N GLU A 284 5.11 1.51 4.65
CA GLU A 284 5.98 0.40 5.04
C GLU A 284 5.29 -0.95 4.84
N ILE A 285 6.10 -1.98 4.58
CA ILE A 285 5.73 -3.39 4.72
C ILE A 285 6.75 -4.03 5.65
N VAL A 286 6.32 -4.85 6.60
CA VAL A 286 7.23 -5.67 7.41
C VAL A 286 6.85 -7.13 7.32
N VAL A 287 7.81 -7.98 6.93
CA VAL A 287 7.58 -9.42 6.71
C VAL A 287 8.43 -10.27 7.66
N PRO A 288 8.01 -10.47 8.94
CA PRO A 288 8.72 -11.32 9.88
C PRO A 288 8.41 -12.80 9.66
N TYR A 289 9.46 -13.63 9.64
CA TYR A 289 9.38 -15.08 9.55
C TYR A 289 9.37 -15.74 10.93
N GLY A 290 8.57 -16.80 11.09
CA GLY A 290 8.34 -17.51 12.36
C GLY A 290 9.23 -18.73 12.59
N ASP A 291 10.31 -18.92 11.81
CA ASP A 291 11.23 -20.04 11.96
C ASP A 291 12.54 -19.60 12.65
N PRO A 292 12.91 -20.18 13.80
CA PRO A 292 14.09 -19.78 14.56
C PRO A 292 15.41 -20.31 14.00
N ASN A 293 15.39 -21.17 12.98
CA ASN A 293 16.60 -21.73 12.40
C ASN A 293 17.28 -20.72 11.48
N ASN A 294 18.59 -20.87 11.31
CA ASN A 294 19.35 -20.14 10.31
C ASN A 294 19.00 -20.71 8.91
N PRO A 295 18.77 -19.87 7.88
CA PRO A 295 18.81 -18.40 7.84
C PRO A 295 17.48 -17.69 8.11
N HIS A 296 16.44 -18.41 8.52
CA HIS A 296 15.08 -17.86 8.61
C HIS A 296 14.83 -16.88 9.76
N TYR A 297 15.46 -17.04 10.93
CA TYR A 297 15.19 -16.20 12.10
C TYR A 297 15.44 -14.70 11.87
N ARG A 298 16.32 -14.38 10.92
CA ARG A 298 16.72 -13.01 10.58
C ARG A 298 15.84 -12.38 9.50
N LYS A 299 14.98 -13.16 8.82
CA LYS A 299 14.10 -12.67 7.76
C LYS A 299 12.97 -11.84 8.35
N ASN A 300 13.18 -10.52 8.36
CA ASN A 300 12.25 -9.51 8.88
C ASN A 300 12.37 -8.26 8.01
N ALA A 301 12.07 -8.41 6.71
CA ALA A 301 12.29 -7.37 5.70
C ALA A 301 11.39 -6.16 5.94
N PHE A 302 11.93 -4.97 5.69
CA PHE A 302 11.19 -3.70 5.64
C PHE A 302 11.07 -3.27 4.18
N ASP A 303 10.22 -3.93 3.39
CA ASP A 303 10.29 -3.87 1.93
C ASP A 303 10.24 -2.45 1.36
N ALA A 304 9.50 -1.51 1.97
CA ALA A 304 9.49 -0.14 1.49
C ALA A 304 10.79 0.59 1.86
N GLY A 305 11.23 0.48 3.12
CA GLY A 305 12.40 1.21 3.62
C GLY A 305 13.77 0.58 3.34
N GLU A 306 13.83 -0.71 2.99
CA GLU A 306 15.06 -1.45 2.66
C GLU A 306 15.24 -1.63 1.14
N ASP A 307 14.16 -1.74 0.37
CA ASP A 307 14.18 -1.97 -1.08
C ASP A 307 13.50 -0.85 -1.89
N GLY A 308 12.33 -0.40 -1.43
CA GLY A 308 11.50 0.62 -2.08
C GLY A 308 10.43 0.02 -2.99
N LEU A 309 9.16 0.19 -2.62
CA LEU A 309 8.04 -0.40 -3.36
C LEU A 309 7.93 0.18 -4.78
N GLY A 310 8.12 1.48 -4.90
CA GLY A 310 8.00 2.17 -6.18
C GLY A 310 9.14 1.88 -7.15
N LYS A 311 10.37 1.71 -6.65
CA LYS A 311 11.52 1.30 -7.48
C LYS A 311 11.33 -0.08 -8.08
N ASN A 312 10.63 -0.94 -7.35
CA ASN A 312 10.35 -2.31 -7.73
C ASN A 312 9.01 -2.46 -8.48
N ALA A 313 8.41 -1.35 -8.91
CA ALA A 313 7.13 -1.36 -9.62
C ALA A 313 7.26 -1.93 -11.05
N HIS A 314 6.15 -2.48 -11.55
CA HIS A 314 6.09 -3.10 -12.87
C HIS A 314 5.57 -2.15 -13.94
N SER A 315 6.01 -2.38 -15.17
CA SER A 315 5.30 -1.91 -16.36
C SER A 315 4.07 -2.78 -16.60
N LEU A 316 2.88 -2.23 -16.31
CA LEU A 316 1.62 -2.96 -16.39
C LEU A 316 1.10 -3.09 -17.82
N LYS A 317 0.55 -4.25 -18.18
CA LYS A 317 0.03 -4.56 -19.52
C LYS A 317 -1.50 -4.60 -19.54
N LYS A 318 -2.06 -3.91 -20.54
CA LYS A 318 -3.51 -3.89 -20.79
C LYS A 318 -4.01 -5.30 -21.15
N GLY A 319 -5.10 -5.72 -20.53
CA GLY A 319 -5.71 -7.04 -20.72
C GLY A 319 -5.05 -8.16 -19.92
N CYS A 320 -3.91 -7.91 -19.29
CA CYS A 320 -3.24 -8.86 -18.39
C CYS A 320 -3.36 -8.37 -16.94
N ASP A 321 -2.71 -7.25 -16.62
CA ASP A 321 -2.67 -6.70 -15.26
C ASP A 321 -3.88 -5.79 -14.98
N CYS A 322 -4.36 -5.10 -16.02
CA CYS A 322 -5.53 -4.21 -15.94
C CYS A 322 -6.51 -4.48 -17.09
N SER A 323 -7.79 -4.64 -16.76
CA SER A 323 -8.85 -4.96 -17.73
C SER A 323 -9.85 -3.82 -17.90
N GLY A 324 -10.36 -3.65 -19.13
CA GLY A 324 -11.29 -2.57 -19.49
C GLY A 324 -10.63 -1.39 -20.21
N TYR A 325 -11.19 -0.20 -20.03
CA TYR A 325 -10.58 1.05 -20.50
C TYR A 325 -9.58 1.55 -19.46
N ILE A 326 -8.30 1.56 -19.80
CA ILE A 326 -7.22 1.88 -18.87
C ILE A 326 -6.54 3.18 -19.29
N LYS A 327 -6.32 4.07 -18.32
CA LYS A 327 -5.33 5.15 -18.42
C LYS A 327 -4.11 4.74 -17.61
N TYR A 328 -2.96 4.77 -18.27
CA TYR A 328 -1.67 4.55 -17.62
C TYR A 328 -0.96 5.88 -17.32
N LEU A 329 -0.15 5.87 -16.27
CA LEU A 329 0.81 6.91 -15.93
C LEU A 329 2.19 6.28 -15.74
N ASP A 330 3.20 6.91 -16.32
CA ASP A 330 4.59 6.51 -16.15
C ASP A 330 5.14 7.07 -14.83
N ALA A 331 6.15 6.39 -14.29
CA ALA A 331 6.91 6.87 -13.14
C ALA A 331 8.37 7.10 -13.53
N HIS A 332 8.96 8.17 -12.99
CA HIS A 332 10.34 8.56 -13.28
C HIS A 332 11.15 8.62 -11.99
N PHE A 333 12.30 7.97 -11.97
CA PHE A 333 13.22 7.92 -10.83
C PHE A 333 14.62 8.32 -11.24
N THR A 334 15.46 8.56 -10.24
CA THR A 334 16.89 8.68 -10.44
C THR A 334 17.57 7.34 -10.21
N ASN A 335 18.42 6.92 -11.13
CA ASN A 335 19.31 5.78 -10.94
C ASN A 335 20.52 6.15 -10.09
N PHE A 336 21.32 5.17 -9.66
CA PHE A 336 22.43 5.42 -8.74
C PHE A 336 23.49 6.40 -9.27
N THR A 337 23.58 6.61 -10.60
CA THR A 337 24.52 7.55 -11.22
C THR A 337 23.98 8.98 -11.32
N GLY A 338 22.70 9.22 -11.04
CA GLY A 338 22.04 10.50 -11.21
C GLY A 338 21.27 10.66 -12.52
N GLY A 339 21.23 9.61 -13.36
CA GLY A 339 20.42 9.56 -14.58
C GLY A 339 18.95 9.28 -14.29
N VAL A 340 18.07 9.51 -15.27
CA VAL A 340 16.63 9.25 -15.13
C VAL A 340 16.28 7.86 -15.66
N GLU A 341 15.57 7.08 -14.86
CA GLU A 341 14.95 5.82 -15.26
C GLU A 341 13.44 5.99 -15.29
N THR A 342 12.79 5.39 -16.29
CA THR A 342 11.34 5.46 -16.48
C THR A 342 10.74 4.06 -16.43
N ILE A 343 9.74 3.88 -15.58
CA ILE A 343 8.86 2.71 -15.60
C ILE A 343 7.61 3.13 -16.37
N GLU A 344 7.51 2.69 -17.62
CA GLU A 344 6.35 2.94 -18.46
C GLU A 344 5.14 2.17 -17.92
N ASN A 345 3.94 2.75 -18.02
CA ASN A 345 2.70 2.12 -17.55
C ASN A 345 2.74 1.67 -16.08
N CYS A 346 3.43 2.42 -15.22
CA CYS A 346 3.65 2.08 -13.82
C CYS A 346 2.37 2.09 -12.98
N VAL A 347 1.49 3.07 -13.23
CA VAL A 347 0.21 3.21 -12.52
C VAL A 347 -0.95 3.00 -13.48
N CYS A 348 -1.93 2.23 -13.03
CA CYS A 348 -3.15 1.93 -13.74
C CYS A 348 -4.34 2.66 -13.11
N LEU A 349 -5.10 3.39 -13.94
CA LEU A 349 -6.34 4.08 -13.58
C LEU A 349 -7.47 3.56 -14.46
N HIS A 350 -8.51 3.01 -13.84
CA HIS A 350 -9.70 2.54 -14.56
C HIS A 350 -10.93 2.57 -13.67
N GLU A 351 -12.11 2.60 -14.29
CA GLU A 351 -13.37 2.34 -13.61
C GLU A 351 -13.94 0.98 -14.01
N GLU A 352 -14.66 0.36 -13.10
CA GLU A 352 -15.34 -0.91 -13.34
C GLU A 352 -16.71 -0.96 -12.67
N ASP A 353 -17.57 -1.83 -13.19
CA ASP A 353 -18.85 -2.16 -12.57
C ASP A 353 -18.63 -2.94 -11.28
N HIS A 354 -19.43 -2.62 -10.26
CA HIS A 354 -19.37 -3.27 -8.96
C HIS A 354 -20.75 -3.72 -8.47
N GLY A 355 -21.55 -4.31 -9.36
CA GLY A 355 -22.84 -4.89 -9.00
C GLY A 355 -23.90 -3.85 -8.59
N ILE A 356 -24.68 -4.14 -7.55
CA ILE A 356 -25.78 -3.29 -7.09
C ILE A 356 -25.24 -2.23 -6.12
N LEU A 357 -25.56 -0.96 -6.39
CA LEU A 357 -25.29 0.16 -5.47
C LEU A 357 -26.36 0.26 -4.40
N TRP A 358 -27.63 0.29 -4.83
CA TRP A 358 -28.79 0.21 -3.96
C TRP A 358 -30.00 -0.32 -4.74
N LYS A 359 -30.93 -0.97 -4.04
CA LYS A 359 -32.17 -1.49 -4.60
C LYS A 359 -33.27 -1.45 -3.54
N HIS A 360 -34.48 -1.09 -3.94
CA HIS A 360 -35.66 -1.19 -3.10
C HIS A 360 -36.87 -1.64 -3.93
N GLN A 361 -37.75 -2.44 -3.32
CA GLN A 361 -39.06 -2.76 -3.87
C GLN A 361 -40.11 -2.47 -2.80
N ASP A 362 -41.06 -1.61 -3.13
CA ASP A 362 -42.21 -1.34 -2.27
C ASP A 362 -43.33 -2.32 -2.60
N TRP A 363 -43.56 -3.28 -1.70
CA TRP A 363 -44.58 -4.31 -1.89
C TRP A 363 -46.01 -3.76 -1.96
N ARG A 364 -46.26 -2.55 -1.41
CA ARG A 364 -47.61 -1.94 -1.42
C ARG A 364 -47.98 -1.41 -2.80
N THR A 365 -46.99 -0.87 -3.51
CA THR A 365 -47.17 -0.30 -4.85
C THR A 365 -46.74 -1.28 -5.96
N GLY A 366 -45.94 -2.29 -5.61
CA GLY A 366 -45.30 -3.20 -6.56
C GLY A 366 -44.11 -2.59 -7.30
N LEU A 367 -43.76 -1.33 -7.05
CA LEU A 367 -42.69 -0.62 -7.75
C LEU A 367 -41.31 -0.97 -7.18
N ALA A 368 -40.31 -1.01 -8.06
CA ALA A 368 -38.92 -1.24 -7.69
C ALA A 368 -37.99 -0.22 -8.34
N GLU A 369 -36.92 0.13 -7.63
CA GLU A 369 -35.82 0.97 -8.10
C GLU A 369 -34.50 0.23 -7.85
N VAL A 370 -33.56 0.35 -8.78
CA VAL A 370 -32.20 -0.19 -8.65
C VAL A 370 -31.18 0.76 -9.28
N ARG A 371 -30.02 0.87 -8.65
CA ARG A 371 -28.82 1.52 -9.22
C ARG A 371 -27.66 0.55 -9.20
N ARG A 372 -26.85 0.60 -10.24
CA ARG A 372 -25.60 -0.16 -10.31
C ARG A 372 -24.46 0.66 -9.74
N SER A 373 -23.54 -0.03 -9.08
CA SER A 373 -22.35 0.59 -8.52
C SER A 373 -21.26 0.61 -9.58
N ARG A 374 -20.49 1.68 -9.59
CA ARG A 374 -19.18 1.74 -10.23
C ARG A 374 -18.14 2.14 -9.20
N ARG A 375 -16.91 1.69 -9.43
CA ARG A 375 -15.75 2.09 -8.64
C ARG A 375 -14.60 2.49 -9.56
N LEU A 376 -13.81 3.46 -9.13
CA LEU A 376 -12.59 3.89 -9.81
C LEU A 376 -11.38 3.41 -9.01
N SER A 377 -10.53 2.61 -9.62
CA SER A 377 -9.32 2.08 -8.98
C SER A 377 -8.07 2.72 -9.56
N VAL A 378 -7.18 3.13 -8.65
CA VAL A 378 -5.81 3.57 -8.94
C VAL A 378 -4.88 2.54 -8.32
N SER A 379 -4.00 1.94 -9.12
CA SER A 379 -3.14 0.86 -8.63
C SER A 379 -1.75 0.82 -9.25
N PHE A 380 -0.84 0.17 -8.55
CA PHE A 380 0.45 -0.30 -9.07
C PHE A 380 0.76 -1.69 -8.51
N ILE A 381 1.67 -2.41 -9.17
CA ILE A 381 2.15 -3.73 -8.76
C ILE A 381 3.67 -3.66 -8.65
N CYS A 382 4.25 -4.28 -7.63
CA CYS A 382 5.70 -4.41 -7.47
C CYS A 382 6.13 -5.81 -7.03
N THR A 383 7.36 -6.19 -7.38
CA THR A 383 8.01 -7.42 -6.91
C THR A 383 9.13 -7.10 -5.93
N VAL A 384 9.06 -7.67 -4.73
CA VAL A 384 10.16 -7.60 -3.75
C VAL A 384 10.67 -9.01 -3.53
N ALA A 385 11.81 -9.31 -4.15
CA ALA A 385 12.37 -10.65 -4.24
C ALA A 385 11.33 -11.68 -4.75
N ASN A 386 10.89 -12.59 -3.88
CA ASN A 386 9.95 -13.66 -4.22
C ASN A 386 8.46 -13.23 -4.17
N TYR A 387 8.14 -12.05 -3.66
CA TYR A 387 6.76 -11.61 -3.44
C TYR A 387 6.29 -10.62 -4.50
N GLU A 388 5.02 -10.76 -4.89
CA GLU A 388 4.31 -9.75 -5.67
C GLU A 388 3.19 -9.12 -4.84
N TYR A 389 3.16 -7.78 -4.83
CA TYR A 389 2.14 -6.98 -4.17
C TYR A 389 1.44 -6.06 -5.16
N GLY A 390 0.11 -6.10 -5.20
CA GLY A 390 -0.71 -5.10 -5.88
C GLY A 390 -1.37 -4.16 -4.89
N PHE A 391 -1.14 -2.86 -5.00
CA PHE A 391 -1.71 -1.83 -4.12
C PHE A 391 -2.81 -1.06 -4.83
N PHE A 392 -4.00 -0.98 -4.23
CA PHE A 392 -5.19 -0.39 -4.82
C PHE A 392 -5.79 0.66 -3.87
N TRP A 393 -6.00 1.86 -4.40
CA TRP A 393 -6.92 2.85 -3.83
C TRP A 393 -8.15 2.95 -4.72
N THR A 394 -9.32 2.62 -4.16
CA THR A 394 -10.57 2.50 -4.93
C THR A 394 -11.64 3.44 -4.38
N PHE A 395 -12.24 4.25 -5.26
CA PHE A 395 -13.25 5.25 -4.93
C PHE A 395 -14.63 4.80 -5.41
N TYR A 396 -15.65 4.96 -4.56
CA TYR A 396 -17.02 4.50 -4.84
C TYR A 396 -17.99 5.68 -4.98
N GLN A 397 -19.06 5.48 -5.77
CA GLN A 397 -20.10 6.49 -5.97
C GLN A 397 -20.84 6.89 -4.68
N ASP A 398 -20.88 6.01 -3.68
CA ASP A 398 -21.47 6.27 -2.37
C ASP A 398 -20.54 7.00 -1.39
N GLY A 399 -19.38 7.47 -1.86
CA GLY A 399 -18.44 8.27 -1.08
C GLY A 399 -17.45 7.46 -0.25
N LYS A 400 -17.42 6.12 -0.37
CA LYS A 400 -16.40 5.27 0.25
C LYS A 400 -15.07 5.32 -0.50
N ILE A 401 -14.00 5.11 0.25
CA ILE A 401 -12.65 4.84 -0.26
C ILE A 401 -12.22 3.50 0.32
N GLU A 402 -11.73 2.60 -0.52
CA GLU A 402 -11.18 1.30 -0.13
C GLU A 402 -9.69 1.27 -0.42
N ALA A 403 -8.94 0.77 0.55
CA ALA A 403 -7.54 0.40 0.40
C ALA A 403 -7.47 -1.13 0.35
N GLU A 404 -6.89 -1.68 -0.72
CA GLU A 404 -6.71 -3.13 -0.87
C GLU A 404 -5.27 -3.43 -1.27
N VAL A 405 -4.69 -4.46 -0.64
CA VAL A 405 -3.43 -5.08 -1.02
C VAL A 405 -3.71 -6.52 -1.46
N LYS A 406 -3.20 -6.87 -2.63
CA LYS A 406 -3.25 -8.22 -3.21
C LYS A 406 -1.87 -8.86 -3.09
N LEU A 407 -1.78 -9.97 -2.36
CA LEU A 407 -0.53 -10.71 -2.14
C LEU A 407 -0.52 -11.98 -2.99
N THR A 408 0.48 -12.11 -3.85
CA THR A 408 0.73 -13.30 -4.68
C THR A 408 2.23 -13.55 -4.80
N GLY A 409 2.64 -14.36 -5.75
CA GLY A 409 4.04 -14.66 -6.02
C GLY A 409 4.51 -15.99 -5.48
N ILE A 410 5.81 -16.10 -5.27
CA ILE A 410 6.49 -17.34 -4.95
C ILE A 410 6.77 -17.41 -3.45
N LEU A 411 6.58 -18.58 -2.85
CA LEU A 411 6.96 -18.81 -1.46
C LEU A 411 8.48 -18.74 -1.30
N SER A 412 8.96 -18.08 -0.24
CA SER A 412 10.37 -18.19 0.14
C SER A 412 10.58 -19.48 0.93
N LEU A 413 11.26 -20.46 0.32
CA LEU A 413 11.37 -21.82 0.84
C LEU A 413 12.64 -22.05 1.67
N GLY A 414 12.63 -23.13 2.46
CA GLY A 414 13.80 -23.69 3.12
C GLY A 414 13.96 -25.17 2.79
N ALA A 415 15.18 -25.69 2.96
CA ALA A 415 15.48 -27.12 2.82
C ALA A 415 15.58 -27.82 4.18
N LEU A 416 15.30 -29.12 4.19
CA LEU A 416 15.31 -29.95 5.39
C LEU A 416 16.24 -31.15 5.21
N GLN A 417 16.80 -31.65 6.31
CA GLN A 417 17.47 -32.94 6.28
C GLN A 417 16.48 -34.07 5.96
N PRO A 418 16.93 -35.19 5.38
CA PRO A 418 16.08 -36.36 5.18
C PRO A 418 15.41 -36.80 6.49
N GLY A 419 14.06 -36.86 6.49
CA GLY A 419 13.26 -37.23 7.65
C GLY A 419 13.03 -36.12 8.68
N GLU A 420 13.63 -34.93 8.50
CA GLU A 420 13.37 -33.77 9.37
C GLU A 420 11.98 -33.19 9.07
N VAL A 421 11.26 -32.82 10.14
CA VAL A 421 10.00 -32.09 10.07
C VAL A 421 10.07 -30.93 11.06
N ARG A 422 9.67 -29.73 10.62
CA ARG A 422 9.62 -28.53 11.46
C ARG A 422 8.17 -28.11 11.66
N LYS A 423 7.82 -27.74 12.90
CA LYS A 423 6.51 -27.13 13.21
C LYS A 423 6.36 -25.68 12.74
N TYR A 424 7.44 -25.08 12.24
CA TYR A 424 7.53 -23.66 11.88
C TYR A 424 7.20 -23.40 10.41
N GLY A 425 6.57 -24.34 9.72
CA GLY A 425 6.22 -24.21 8.32
C GLY A 425 5.47 -25.41 7.79
N THR A 426 5.10 -25.34 6.53
CA THR A 426 4.36 -26.38 5.82
C THR A 426 5.30 -27.12 4.88
N MET A 427 5.28 -28.45 4.94
CA MET A 427 6.00 -29.28 3.98
C MET A 427 5.41 -29.09 2.58
N ILE A 428 6.26 -28.78 1.60
CA ILE A 428 5.88 -28.60 0.19
C ILE A 428 6.17 -29.89 -0.59
N ALA A 429 7.39 -30.40 -0.45
CA ALA A 429 7.84 -31.65 -1.03
C ALA A 429 8.85 -32.32 -0.08
N PRO A 430 9.22 -33.59 -0.27
CA PRO A 430 10.27 -34.22 0.55
C PRO A 430 11.56 -33.39 0.58
N GLY A 431 11.97 -32.93 1.76
CA GLY A 431 13.14 -32.06 1.94
C GLY A 431 12.93 -30.57 1.66
N LEU A 432 11.70 -30.13 1.32
CA LEU A 432 11.36 -28.75 0.98
C LEU A 432 10.16 -28.28 1.80
N TYR A 433 10.25 -27.12 2.44
CA TYR A 433 9.16 -26.56 3.24
C TYR A 433 9.09 -25.04 3.11
N ALA A 434 7.92 -24.50 3.42
CA ALA A 434 7.65 -23.07 3.44
C ALA A 434 7.46 -22.60 4.90
N PRO A 435 8.38 -21.80 5.45
CA PRO A 435 8.23 -21.26 6.79
C PRO A 435 6.98 -20.37 6.94
N VAL A 436 6.33 -20.44 8.10
CA VAL A 436 5.26 -19.51 8.47
C VAL A 436 5.82 -18.09 8.59
N HIS A 437 5.04 -17.10 8.18
CA HIS A 437 5.43 -15.70 8.23
C HIS A 437 4.20 -14.79 8.30
N GLN A 438 4.41 -13.51 8.62
CA GLN A 438 3.35 -12.50 8.59
C GLN A 438 3.70 -11.43 7.56
N HIS A 439 2.68 -10.77 7.02
CA HIS A 439 2.84 -9.55 6.22
C HIS A 439 2.11 -8.42 6.94
N PHE A 440 2.82 -7.37 7.33
CA PHE A 440 2.22 -6.17 7.91
C PHE A 440 2.36 -5.00 6.97
N PHE A 441 1.27 -4.32 6.69
CA PHE A 441 1.21 -3.12 5.86
C PHE A 441 0.88 -1.92 6.73
N VAL A 442 1.48 -0.77 6.43
CA VAL A 442 1.18 0.48 7.13
C VAL A 442 0.65 1.51 6.14
N ALA A 443 -0.62 1.89 6.32
CA ALA A 443 -1.21 3.02 5.60
C ALA A 443 -1.06 4.31 6.40
N ARG A 444 -0.48 5.34 5.80
CA ARG A 444 -0.43 6.71 6.34
C ARG A 444 -1.54 7.51 5.69
N MET A 445 -2.49 7.98 6.50
CA MET A 445 -3.65 8.75 6.05
C MET A 445 -3.64 10.11 6.75
N ASP A 446 -3.18 11.14 6.04
CA ASP A 446 -3.24 12.52 6.50
C ASP A 446 -4.64 13.07 6.20
N MET A 447 -5.46 13.19 7.24
CA MET A 447 -6.88 13.46 7.12
C MET A 447 -7.16 14.96 7.05
N ALA A 448 -8.27 15.31 6.40
CA ALA A 448 -8.69 16.70 6.22
C ALA A 448 -10.21 16.81 6.07
N VAL A 449 -10.96 16.07 6.89
CA VAL A 449 -12.42 15.94 6.78
C VAL A 449 -13.07 17.30 6.96
N ASP A 450 -13.71 17.82 5.90
CA ASP A 450 -14.36 19.14 5.86
C ASP A 450 -13.48 20.33 6.27
N CYS A 451 -12.16 20.16 6.33
CA CYS A 451 -11.23 21.24 6.64
C CYS A 451 -10.98 22.10 5.40
N LYS A 452 -11.06 23.41 5.56
CA LYS A 452 -10.56 24.38 4.57
C LYS A 452 -9.05 24.59 4.73
N PRO A 453 -8.36 25.19 3.75
CA PRO A 453 -6.94 25.46 3.88
C PRO A 453 -6.61 26.25 5.15
N GLY A 454 -5.72 25.70 5.98
CA GLY A 454 -5.28 26.28 7.25
C GLY A 454 -6.21 26.02 8.45
N GLU A 455 -7.31 25.30 8.26
CA GLU A 455 -8.17 24.87 9.37
C GLU A 455 -7.71 23.51 9.91
N ALA A 456 -7.53 23.44 11.22
CA ALA A 456 -7.17 22.23 11.95
C ALA A 456 -8.32 21.90 12.90
N PHE A 457 -9.43 21.37 12.37
CA PHE A 457 -10.66 21.11 13.14
C PHE A 457 -11.04 19.63 13.16
N ASN A 458 -10.09 18.75 12.86
CA ASN A 458 -10.31 17.31 12.95
C ASN A 458 -10.00 16.81 14.36
N GLN A 459 -10.72 15.76 14.77
CA GLN A 459 -10.47 14.97 15.98
C GLN A 459 -10.88 13.52 15.69
N VAL A 460 -10.33 12.57 16.45
CA VAL A 460 -10.64 11.13 16.29
C VAL A 460 -11.46 10.62 17.47
N VAL A 461 -12.55 9.92 17.17
CA VAL A 461 -13.35 9.19 18.15
C VAL A 461 -13.23 7.70 17.88
N GLU A 462 -12.94 6.94 18.92
CA GLU A 462 -13.09 5.49 18.93
C GLU A 462 -14.54 5.16 19.28
N VAL A 463 -15.12 4.21 18.55
CA VAL A 463 -16.50 3.77 18.77
C VAL A 463 -16.52 2.28 19.03
N ASN A 464 -17.14 1.87 20.13
CA ASN A 464 -17.42 0.48 20.49
C ASN A 464 -18.93 0.28 20.61
N VAL A 465 -19.41 -0.92 20.29
CA VAL A 465 -20.81 -1.31 20.55
C VAL A 465 -20.88 -1.98 21.93
N ARG A 466 -21.79 -1.51 22.78
CA ARG A 466 -22.06 -2.04 24.11
C ARG A 466 -23.46 -2.61 24.20
N VAL A 467 -23.60 -3.74 24.90
CA VAL A 467 -24.91 -4.27 25.28
C VAL A 467 -25.39 -3.50 26.50
N GLU A 468 -26.65 -3.07 26.50
CA GLU A 468 -27.28 -2.40 27.64
C GLU A 468 -27.61 -3.42 28.73
N GLU A 469 -27.45 -3.03 29.99
CA GLU A 469 -27.72 -3.91 31.12
C GLU A 469 -29.23 -4.26 31.21
N PRO A 470 -29.59 -5.45 31.71
CA PRO A 470 -30.97 -5.80 32.03
C PRO A 470 -31.61 -4.81 33.00
N GLY A 471 -32.90 -4.49 32.80
CA GLY A 471 -33.62 -3.63 33.74
C GLY A 471 -35.01 -3.24 33.27
N GLU A 472 -35.69 -2.38 34.04
CA GLU A 472 -37.06 -1.91 33.73
C GLU A 472 -37.15 -1.18 32.37
N ASN A 473 -36.06 -0.53 31.94
CA ASN A 473 -35.97 0.15 30.64
C ASN A 473 -35.44 -0.75 29.51
N ASN A 474 -35.06 -1.99 29.82
CA ASN A 474 -34.54 -3.00 28.88
C ASN A 474 -35.08 -4.40 29.26
N VAL A 475 -36.39 -4.52 29.49
CA VAL A 475 -37.03 -5.76 30.00
C VAL A 475 -36.85 -6.99 29.11
N HIS A 476 -36.50 -6.77 27.85
CA HIS A 476 -36.28 -7.83 26.86
C HIS A 476 -34.80 -8.15 26.64
N ASN A 477 -33.88 -7.48 27.33
CA ASN A 477 -32.43 -7.71 27.30
C ASN A 477 -31.82 -7.69 25.88
N ASN A 478 -32.40 -6.91 24.97
CA ASN A 478 -31.99 -6.88 23.57
C ASN A 478 -31.34 -5.56 23.14
N ALA A 479 -31.30 -4.56 24.03
CA ALA A 479 -30.75 -3.25 23.71
C ALA A 479 -29.22 -3.25 23.66
N PHE A 480 -28.68 -2.49 22.71
CA PHE A 480 -27.26 -2.19 22.57
C PHE A 480 -27.11 -0.79 21.95
N TYR A 481 -25.97 -0.15 22.17
CA TYR A 481 -25.72 1.21 21.71
C TYR A 481 -24.24 1.43 21.34
N ALA A 482 -23.98 2.52 20.61
CA ALA A 482 -22.63 2.96 20.31
C ALA A 482 -22.10 3.84 21.45
N GLU A 483 -20.95 3.45 22.00
CA GLU A 483 -20.19 4.23 22.97
C GLU A 483 -19.01 4.90 22.26
N GLU A 484 -18.94 6.23 22.33
CA GLU A 484 -17.85 7.01 21.76
C GLU A 484 -16.83 7.43 22.82
N ARG A 485 -15.54 7.24 22.53
CA ARG A 485 -14.42 7.76 23.32
C ARG A 485 -13.57 8.67 22.44
N LEU A 486 -13.48 9.95 22.80
CA LEU A 486 -12.57 10.90 22.15
C LEU A 486 -11.12 10.51 22.47
N LEU A 487 -10.27 10.42 21.45
CA LEU A 487 -8.83 10.22 21.60
C LEU A 487 -8.16 11.59 21.69
N LYS A 488 -7.76 12.00 22.91
CA LYS A 488 -7.35 13.39 23.16
C LYS A 488 -5.87 13.65 22.91
N SER A 489 -5.05 12.61 22.97
CA SER A 489 -3.60 12.71 22.81
C SER A 489 -3.02 11.51 22.07
N GLU A 490 -1.80 11.65 21.57
CA GLU A 490 -1.12 10.59 20.82
C GLU A 490 -0.94 9.29 21.63
N MET A 491 -0.71 9.38 22.94
CA MET A 491 -0.60 8.19 23.81
C MET A 491 -1.94 7.49 24.03
N GLU A 492 -3.05 8.23 24.09
CA GLU A 492 -4.41 7.64 24.19
C GLU A 492 -4.88 7.00 22.89
N ALA A 493 -4.22 7.34 21.77
CA ALA A 493 -4.61 6.97 20.41
C ALA A 493 -3.80 5.82 19.80
N MET A 494 -3.14 5.04 20.66
CA MET A 494 -2.63 3.71 20.34
C MET A 494 -3.76 2.70 20.60
N SER A 495 -4.37 2.16 19.55
CA SER A 495 -5.54 1.29 19.69
C SER A 495 -5.46 0.08 18.77
N ASP A 496 -6.05 -1.02 19.25
CA ASP A 496 -6.18 -2.26 18.50
C ASP A 496 -7.59 -2.44 17.96
N CYS A 497 -7.72 -3.25 16.92
CA CYS A 497 -9.03 -3.68 16.42
C CYS A 497 -9.69 -4.59 17.47
N ASP A 498 -11.01 -4.46 17.64
CA ASP A 498 -11.81 -5.35 18.48
C ASP A 498 -13.10 -5.76 17.73
N PRO A 499 -13.12 -6.94 17.09
CA PRO A 499 -14.29 -7.41 16.37
C PRO A 499 -15.46 -7.77 17.29
N PHE A 500 -15.23 -8.04 18.58
CA PHE A 500 -16.30 -8.38 19.53
C PHE A 500 -17.16 -7.17 19.90
N THR A 501 -16.59 -5.97 19.83
CA THR A 501 -17.31 -4.70 20.06
C THR A 501 -17.51 -3.91 18.77
N ALA A 502 -17.24 -4.51 17.60
CA ALA A 502 -17.29 -3.87 16.29
C ALA A 502 -16.52 -2.53 16.26
N ARG A 503 -15.36 -2.48 16.93
CA ARG A 503 -14.58 -1.26 17.11
C ARG A 503 -14.20 -0.63 15.77
N HIS A 504 -14.37 0.69 15.70
CA HIS A 504 -13.96 1.50 14.56
C HIS A 504 -13.64 2.92 15.01
N TRP A 505 -13.02 3.71 14.13
CA TRP A 505 -12.63 5.08 14.45
C TRP A 505 -13.23 6.06 13.46
N ILE A 506 -13.63 7.24 13.94
CA ILE A 506 -14.23 8.29 13.12
C ILE A 506 -13.37 9.54 13.24
N VAL A 507 -12.88 10.04 12.11
CA VAL A 507 -12.31 11.39 12.03
C VAL A 507 -13.45 12.34 11.75
N ARG A 508 -13.72 13.27 12.67
CA ARG A 508 -14.83 14.24 12.56
C ARG A 508 -14.33 15.67 12.56
N ASN A 509 -15.04 16.52 11.82
CA ASN A 509 -14.85 17.97 11.84
C ASN A 509 -15.65 18.57 13.00
N THR A 510 -15.05 19.42 13.83
CA THR A 510 -15.70 19.99 15.02
C THR A 510 -16.53 21.26 14.77
N ARG A 511 -16.55 21.75 13.53
CA ARG A 511 -17.25 22.99 13.13
C ARG A 511 -18.36 22.75 12.13
N THR A 512 -18.31 21.63 11.41
CA THR A 512 -19.21 21.33 10.33
C THR A 512 -20.22 20.27 10.75
N VAL A 513 -21.50 20.62 10.61
CA VAL A 513 -22.62 19.74 10.95
C VAL A 513 -23.42 19.34 9.72
N ASN A 514 -24.08 18.19 9.79
CA ASN A 514 -25.05 17.74 8.80
C ASN A 514 -26.48 18.20 9.17
N ARG A 515 -27.47 17.79 8.37
CA ARG A 515 -28.89 18.13 8.54
C ARG A 515 -29.50 17.81 9.91
N THR A 516 -28.90 16.91 10.69
CA THR A 516 -29.40 16.54 12.03
C THR A 516 -28.69 17.28 13.16
N GLY A 517 -27.74 18.17 12.83
CA GLY A 517 -26.91 18.87 13.80
C GLY A 517 -25.71 18.06 14.30
N GLN A 518 -25.52 16.84 13.79
CA GLN A 518 -24.36 16.00 14.14
C GLN A 518 -23.13 16.38 13.33
N LEU A 519 -21.95 16.21 13.91
CA LEU A 519 -20.67 16.51 13.25
C LEU A 519 -20.45 15.61 12.03
N THR A 520 -19.90 16.19 10.97
CA THR A 520 -19.53 15.44 9.76
C THR A 520 -18.24 14.65 10.00
N GLY A 521 -18.19 13.39 9.56
CA GLY A 521 -17.01 12.55 9.73
C GLY A 521 -16.76 11.54 8.61
N TYR A 522 -15.57 10.93 8.64
CA TYR A 522 -15.22 9.74 7.89
C TYR A 522 -14.76 8.65 8.86
N LYS A 523 -15.34 7.46 8.73
CA LYS A 523 -15.11 6.28 9.54
C LYS A 523 -14.05 5.39 8.90
N LEU A 524 -12.99 5.06 9.63
CA LEU A 524 -12.08 3.95 9.32
C LEU A 524 -12.73 2.64 9.79
N VAL A 525 -13.00 1.74 8.86
CA VAL A 525 -13.53 0.39 9.09
C VAL A 525 -12.41 -0.62 8.91
N PRO A 526 -12.01 -1.32 9.99
CA PRO A 526 -11.04 -2.41 9.88
C PRO A 526 -11.53 -3.51 8.95
N GLY A 527 -10.64 -4.05 8.11
CA GLY A 527 -10.79 -5.37 7.52
C GLY A 527 -10.24 -6.47 8.44
N SER A 528 -10.01 -7.66 7.88
CA SER A 528 -9.30 -8.74 8.58
C SER A 528 -7.90 -8.27 9.00
N ASN A 529 -7.48 -8.65 10.22
CA ASN A 529 -6.25 -8.13 10.80
C ASN A 529 -5.64 -9.14 11.81
N CYS A 530 -4.35 -8.98 12.10
CA CYS A 530 -3.64 -9.63 13.19
C CYS A 530 -2.59 -8.69 13.79
N LEU A 531 -2.10 -9.01 14.99
CA LEU A 531 -0.92 -8.39 15.58
C LEU A 531 0.32 -9.30 15.41
N PRO A 532 1.54 -8.77 15.59
CA PRO A 532 2.76 -9.57 15.54
C PRO A 532 2.73 -10.74 16.51
N LEU A 533 2.95 -11.95 15.97
CA LEU A 533 3.11 -13.18 16.73
C LEU A 533 4.59 -13.35 17.09
N ALA A 534 5.10 -12.46 17.95
CA ALA A 534 6.49 -12.42 18.36
C ALA A 534 6.65 -12.27 19.88
N GLY A 535 7.77 -12.75 20.41
CA GLY A 535 8.13 -12.54 21.81
C GLY A 535 8.42 -11.06 22.10
N LEU A 536 8.22 -10.65 23.36
CA LEU A 536 8.40 -9.25 23.81
C LEU A 536 9.79 -8.67 23.49
N GLU A 537 10.82 -9.52 23.49
CA GLU A 537 12.22 -9.15 23.24
C GLU A 537 12.69 -9.45 21.79
N ALA A 538 11.75 -9.75 20.88
CA ALA A 538 12.10 -10.03 19.49
C ALA A 538 12.87 -8.85 18.87
N LYS A 539 14.01 -9.14 18.25
CA LYS A 539 14.94 -8.11 17.74
C LYS A 539 14.28 -7.20 16.71
N PHE A 540 13.50 -7.77 15.79
CA PHE A 540 12.81 -6.98 14.78
C PHE A 540 11.78 -6.02 15.38
N MET A 541 11.12 -6.38 16.50
CA MET A 541 10.16 -5.50 17.19
C MET A 541 10.80 -4.25 17.80
N LYS A 542 12.13 -4.21 17.96
CA LYS A 542 12.85 -2.98 18.36
C LYS A 542 12.87 -1.95 17.23
N ARG A 543 12.90 -2.40 15.98
CA ARG A 543 12.85 -1.56 14.76
C ARG A 543 11.40 -1.34 14.28
N ALA A 544 10.56 -2.35 14.46
CA ALA A 544 9.17 -2.38 14.02
C ALA A 544 8.17 -2.16 15.18
N ALA A 545 8.52 -1.33 16.16
CA ALA A 545 7.68 -1.12 17.35
C ALA A 545 6.28 -0.56 17.00
N PHE A 546 6.13 0.09 15.85
CA PHE A 546 4.85 0.53 15.30
C PHE A 546 3.89 -0.62 14.99
N LEU A 547 4.35 -1.87 14.89
CA LEU A 547 3.47 -3.02 14.68
C LEU A 547 2.70 -3.44 15.93
N LYS A 548 3.00 -2.86 17.10
CA LYS A 548 2.35 -3.25 18.38
C LYS A 548 0.87 -2.91 18.44
N HIS A 549 0.40 -1.98 17.62
CA HIS A 549 -1.00 -1.57 17.58
C HIS A 549 -1.52 -1.45 16.15
N ASN A 550 -2.83 -1.70 15.97
CA ASN A 550 -3.46 -1.57 14.65
C ASN A 550 -3.68 -0.12 14.23
N LEU A 551 -3.94 0.78 15.17
CA LEU A 551 -4.10 2.21 14.91
C LEU A 551 -3.16 3.01 15.80
N TRP A 552 -2.52 3.98 15.17
CA TRP A 552 -1.86 5.10 15.85
C TRP A 552 -2.39 6.40 15.26
N VAL A 553 -2.47 7.43 16.07
CA VAL A 553 -2.85 8.77 15.62
C VAL A 553 -1.81 9.76 16.10
N THR A 554 -1.31 10.58 15.17
CA THR A 554 -0.37 11.66 15.48
C THR A 554 -0.91 13.00 15.03
N GLN A 555 -0.45 14.06 15.69
CA GLN A 555 -0.53 15.39 15.08
C GLN A 555 0.38 15.41 13.85
N TYR A 556 -0.08 16.04 12.76
CA TYR A 556 0.73 16.22 11.55
C TYR A 556 2.04 16.92 11.88
N ALA A 557 3.13 16.35 11.37
CA ALA A 557 4.41 17.01 11.26
C ALA A 557 5.02 16.65 9.91
N HIS A 558 5.60 17.67 9.27
CA HIS A 558 6.15 17.57 7.91
C HIS A 558 7.17 16.44 7.75
N ASP A 559 8.06 16.26 8.75
CA ASP A 559 9.16 15.29 8.68
C ASP A 559 8.80 13.91 9.27
N GLU A 560 7.55 13.69 9.68
CA GLU A 560 7.05 12.41 10.21
C GLU A 560 6.36 11.61 9.10
N MET A 561 7.16 10.89 8.31
CA MET A 561 6.72 10.19 7.10
C MET A 561 6.71 8.66 7.21
N PHE A 562 7.75 8.07 7.82
CA PHE A 562 7.95 6.62 7.81
C PHE A 562 7.95 6.01 9.22
N PRO A 563 7.10 5.00 9.49
CA PRO A 563 6.84 4.54 10.86
C PRO A 563 8.03 3.82 11.51
N GLY A 564 8.92 3.21 10.71
CA GLY A 564 10.19 2.62 11.16
C GLY A 564 11.38 3.58 11.15
N GLY A 565 11.13 4.87 10.90
CA GLY A 565 12.16 5.87 10.67
C GLY A 565 12.63 5.93 9.21
N GLU A 566 13.50 6.90 8.94
CA GLU A 566 13.96 7.21 7.59
C GLU A 566 14.82 6.10 6.98
N PHE A 567 15.68 5.47 7.78
CA PHE A 567 16.67 4.51 7.31
C PHE A 567 16.56 3.21 8.13
N PRO A 568 15.62 2.30 7.82
CA PRO A 568 15.46 1.08 8.60
C PRO A 568 16.60 0.08 8.39
N ASN A 569 17.26 0.08 7.23
CA ASN A 569 18.37 -0.85 6.93
C ASN A 569 19.50 -0.71 7.96
N GLN A 570 19.89 -1.83 8.60
CA GLN A 570 20.91 -1.89 9.66
C GLN A 570 20.69 -0.93 10.83
N ASN A 571 19.47 -0.42 11.06
CA ASN A 571 19.26 0.66 12.00
C ASN A 571 19.44 0.20 13.46
N PRO A 572 20.45 0.71 14.20
CA PRO A 572 20.64 0.41 15.62
C PRO A 572 19.75 1.29 16.52
N ARG A 573 19.16 2.37 15.97
CA ARG A 573 18.56 3.45 16.75
C ARG A 573 17.17 3.04 17.22
N VAL A 574 17.11 2.65 18.49
CA VAL A 574 15.87 2.58 19.24
C VAL A 574 15.46 4.01 19.58
N GLY A 575 14.28 4.46 19.16
CA GLY A 575 13.83 5.84 19.35
C GLY A 575 13.68 6.67 18.07
N GLU A 576 13.41 6.03 16.93
CA GLU A 576 12.98 6.71 15.71
C GLU A 576 11.59 6.21 15.28
N GLY A 577 10.92 6.97 14.42
CA GLY A 577 9.64 6.59 13.86
C GLY A 577 8.45 6.72 14.82
N LEU A 578 7.35 6.08 14.44
CA LEU A 578 6.01 6.30 14.99
C LEU A 578 5.91 6.03 16.49
N ALA A 579 6.49 4.92 16.95
CA ALA A 579 6.49 4.56 18.37
C ALA A 579 7.22 5.59 19.26
N THR A 580 8.09 6.42 18.66
CA THR A 580 8.77 7.52 19.35
C THR A 580 8.00 8.82 19.23
N TRP A 581 7.43 9.11 18.06
CA TRP A 581 6.68 10.35 17.84
C TRP A 581 5.51 10.49 18.81
N VAL A 582 4.77 9.40 19.05
CA VAL A 582 3.64 9.41 19.98
C VAL A 582 4.03 9.69 21.44
N GLN A 583 5.30 9.47 21.82
CA GLN A 583 5.79 9.80 23.17
C GLN A 583 5.83 11.32 23.42
N LYS A 584 5.73 12.15 22.37
CA LYS A 584 5.54 13.61 22.51
C LYS A 584 4.17 13.94 23.10
N ASP A 585 3.23 12.99 23.04
CA ASP A 585 1.87 13.07 23.58
C ASP A 585 1.15 14.37 23.18
N ARG A 586 1.29 14.77 21.91
CA ARG A 586 0.66 15.99 21.41
C ARG A 586 -0.86 15.86 21.48
N SER A 587 -1.53 17.00 21.62
CA SER A 587 -3.00 17.02 21.60
C SER A 587 -3.54 16.65 20.20
N LEU A 588 -4.60 15.86 20.19
CA LEU A 588 -5.34 15.41 19.01
C LEU A 588 -6.73 16.07 18.90
N GLU A 589 -7.03 17.02 19.78
CA GLU A 589 -8.29 17.77 19.75
C GLU A 589 -8.12 18.99 18.83
N GLU A 590 -8.95 19.07 17.79
CA GLU A 590 -8.96 20.19 16.84
C GLU A 590 -7.57 20.47 16.25
N THR A 591 -7.05 19.47 15.56
CA THR A 591 -5.71 19.54 14.97
C THR A 591 -5.66 18.94 13.57
N ASP A 592 -4.51 19.04 12.91
CA ASP A 592 -4.20 18.28 11.71
C ASP A 592 -3.80 16.87 12.11
N ILE A 593 -4.57 15.87 11.65
CA ILE A 593 -4.46 14.50 12.14
C ILE A 593 -3.94 13.57 11.06
N VAL A 594 -2.98 12.72 11.44
CA VAL A 594 -2.51 11.60 10.63
C VAL A 594 -2.89 10.30 11.31
N LEU A 595 -3.65 9.46 10.61
CA LEU A 595 -3.88 8.07 11.01
C LEU A 595 -2.77 7.20 10.43
N TRP A 596 -2.25 6.30 11.25
CA TRP A 596 -1.31 5.25 10.85
C TRP A 596 -1.98 3.91 11.13
N TYR A 597 -2.51 3.29 10.08
CA TYR A 597 -3.23 2.04 10.21
C TYR A 597 -2.32 0.88 9.82
N VAL A 598 -2.03 0.03 10.80
CA VAL A 598 -1.26 -1.20 10.66
C VAL A 598 -2.23 -2.36 10.55
N PHE A 599 -2.14 -3.07 9.43
CA PHE A 599 -2.93 -4.26 9.19
C PHE A 599 -2.07 -5.37 8.64
N GLY A 600 -2.32 -6.58 9.12
CA GLY A 600 -1.51 -7.71 8.74
C GLY A 600 -2.27 -9.00 8.59
N ILE A 601 -1.60 -9.95 7.93
CA ILE A 601 -2.04 -11.31 7.75
C ILE A 601 -0.99 -12.28 8.25
N THR A 602 -1.45 -13.34 8.90
CA THR A 602 -0.59 -14.48 9.26
C THR A 602 -0.71 -15.53 8.17
N HIS A 603 0.38 -15.72 7.43
CA HIS A 603 0.45 -16.71 6.37
C HIS A 603 1.03 -18.00 6.91
N VAL A 604 0.17 -19.00 7.08
CA VAL A 604 0.55 -20.40 7.23
C VAL A 604 0.48 -21.00 5.82
N PRO A 605 1.61 -21.17 5.11
CA PRO A 605 1.57 -21.60 3.71
C PRO A 605 0.86 -22.93 3.55
N ARG A 606 0.25 -23.14 2.39
CA ARG A 606 -0.42 -24.40 2.02
C ARG A 606 0.18 -24.95 0.74
N LEU A 607 -0.11 -26.21 0.43
CA LEU A 607 0.33 -26.81 -0.82
C LEU A 607 -0.24 -26.09 -2.04
N GLU A 608 -1.45 -25.53 -1.92
CA GLU A 608 -2.10 -24.75 -2.98
C GLU A 608 -1.42 -23.41 -3.26
N ASP A 609 -0.48 -22.99 -2.41
CA ASP A 609 0.31 -21.78 -2.62
C ASP A 609 1.61 -22.09 -3.42
N TRP A 610 1.84 -23.36 -3.79
CA TRP A 610 2.93 -23.86 -4.61
C TRP A 610 2.44 -24.28 -6.02
N PRO A 611 3.18 -24.01 -7.11
CA PRO A 611 4.45 -23.29 -7.19
C PRO A 611 4.36 -21.76 -7.20
N VAL A 612 3.14 -21.24 -7.35
CA VAL A 612 2.82 -19.81 -7.32
C VAL A 612 1.54 -19.61 -6.53
N LYS A 613 1.57 -18.69 -5.57
CA LYS A 613 0.50 -18.45 -4.63
C LYS A 613 -0.69 -17.74 -5.29
N PRO A 614 -1.91 -18.30 -5.25
CA PRO A 614 -3.11 -17.57 -5.62
C PRO A 614 -3.27 -16.28 -4.80
N VAL A 615 -3.84 -15.26 -5.42
CA VAL A 615 -3.99 -13.94 -4.77
C VAL A 615 -4.80 -14.06 -3.47
N GLU A 616 -4.26 -13.44 -2.42
CA GLU A 616 -4.96 -13.19 -1.16
C GLU A 616 -5.14 -11.70 -0.95
N HIS A 617 -6.29 -11.31 -0.40
CA HIS A 617 -6.72 -9.93 -0.31
C HIS A 617 -6.75 -9.49 1.14
N ILE A 618 -6.21 -8.30 1.42
CA ILE A 618 -6.32 -7.65 2.72
C ILE A 618 -6.46 -6.14 2.54
N GLY A 619 -7.17 -5.46 3.43
CA GLY A 619 -7.45 -4.04 3.26
C GLY A 619 -8.34 -3.45 4.35
N PHE A 620 -8.86 -2.25 4.08
CA PHE A 620 -9.77 -1.52 4.94
C PHE A 620 -10.60 -0.51 4.14
N MET A 621 -11.61 0.10 4.78
CA MET A 621 -12.42 1.15 4.16
C MET A 621 -12.43 2.44 4.97
N LEU A 622 -12.43 3.58 4.28
CA LEU A 622 -12.87 4.87 4.79
C LEU A 622 -14.30 5.13 4.26
N MET A 623 -15.26 5.28 5.17
CA MET A 623 -16.67 5.46 4.83
C MET A 623 -17.19 6.81 5.35
N PRO A 624 -18.05 7.53 4.59
CA PRO A 624 -18.67 8.74 5.10
C PRO A 624 -19.55 8.41 6.31
N HIS A 625 -19.41 9.16 7.40
CA HIS A 625 -20.20 9.03 8.62
C HIS A 625 -20.84 10.37 8.96
N GLY A 626 -22.12 10.53 8.61
CA GLY A 626 -22.78 11.82 8.72
C GLY A 626 -22.14 12.92 7.87
N PHE A 627 -21.24 12.58 6.94
CA PHE A 627 -20.60 13.55 6.04
C PHE A 627 -21.63 14.19 5.12
N PHE A 628 -22.48 13.38 4.47
CA PHE A 628 -23.55 13.84 3.58
C PHE A 628 -24.89 14.01 4.31
N ASN A 629 -25.79 14.81 3.75
CA ASN A 629 -27.15 15.00 4.31
C ASN A 629 -28.13 13.87 3.94
N CYS A 630 -27.77 13.02 3.00
CA CYS A 630 -28.50 11.82 2.60
C CYS A 630 -27.52 10.89 1.88
N SER A 631 -28.00 9.76 1.36
CA SER A 631 -27.15 8.90 0.52
C SER A 631 -26.63 9.72 -0.68
N PRO A 632 -25.30 9.82 -0.87
CA PRO A 632 -24.72 10.55 -2.00
C PRO A 632 -24.86 9.80 -3.33
N ALA A 633 -25.43 8.58 -3.29
CA ALA A 633 -25.66 7.69 -4.43
C ALA A 633 -27.08 7.79 -5.02
N VAL A 634 -27.96 8.64 -4.47
CA VAL A 634 -29.36 8.74 -4.93
C VAL A 634 -29.50 9.36 -6.32
N ASP A 635 -28.52 10.18 -6.73
CA ASP A 635 -28.50 10.83 -8.03
C ASP A 635 -27.75 10.03 -9.11
N VAL A 636 -27.24 8.85 -8.76
CA VAL A 636 -26.79 7.88 -9.76
C VAL A 636 -28.01 7.50 -10.61
N PRO A 637 -27.93 7.57 -11.95
CA PRO A 637 -29.09 7.31 -12.81
C PRO A 637 -29.41 5.80 -12.89
N PRO A 638 -30.67 5.44 -13.21
CA PRO A 638 -31.02 4.05 -13.55
C PRO A 638 -30.19 3.57 -14.73
N ASN A 639 -30.00 2.25 -14.84
CA ASN A 639 -29.26 1.68 -15.96
C ASN A 639 -30.05 1.89 -17.27
N SER A 640 -29.35 2.14 -18.39
CA SER A 640 -29.96 2.41 -19.70
C SER A 640 -30.85 1.26 -20.20
N TYR A 641 -30.60 0.01 -19.77
CA TYR A 641 -31.49 -1.12 -20.03
C TYR A 641 -32.92 -0.92 -19.49
N GLU A 642 -33.09 -0.20 -18.37
CA GLU A 642 -34.43 0.13 -17.83
C GLU A 642 -35.14 1.22 -18.65
N LEU A 643 -34.38 2.15 -19.24
CA LEU A 643 -34.92 3.21 -20.09
C LEU A 643 -35.39 2.65 -21.46
N GLY A 644 -34.67 1.64 -21.99
CA GLY A 644 -35.05 0.95 -23.22
C GLY A 644 -36.30 0.07 -23.09
N ALA A 645 -36.50 -0.59 -21.93
CA ALA A 645 -37.68 -1.42 -21.69
C ALA A 645 -38.98 -0.60 -21.67
N LYS A 646 -38.98 0.59 -21.04
CA LYS A 646 -40.14 1.50 -21.04
C LYS A 646 -40.48 2.07 -22.43
N GLY A 647 -39.53 2.10 -23.35
CA GLY A 647 -39.75 2.55 -24.73
C GLY A 647 -40.36 1.50 -25.66
N ASN A 648 -40.14 0.21 -25.38
CA ASN A 648 -40.66 -0.90 -26.18
C ASN A 648 -42.04 -1.38 -25.72
N ASP A 649 -42.38 -1.24 -24.43
CA ASP A 649 -43.72 -1.62 -23.93
C ASP A 649 -44.87 -0.74 -24.48
N VAL A 650 -44.57 0.44 -25.03
CA VAL A 650 -45.57 1.32 -25.65
C VAL A 650 -45.84 0.96 -27.12
N LYS A 651 -44.99 0.17 -27.77
CA LYS A 651 -45.16 -0.21 -29.19
C LYS A 651 -45.75 -1.60 -29.42
N ASP A 652 -45.69 -2.51 -28.45
CA ASP A 652 -46.12 -3.91 -28.65
C ASP A 652 -47.42 -4.34 -27.97
N ASN A 653 -48.15 -3.46 -27.28
CA ASN A 653 -49.48 -3.78 -26.74
C ASN A 653 -50.60 -2.95 -27.37
N GLY A 654 -50.77 -3.15 -28.68
CA GLY A 654 -52.03 -2.87 -29.36
C GLY A 654 -53.09 -3.92 -29.04
N MET A 655 -53.60 -3.96 -27.81
CA MET A 655 -54.90 -4.58 -27.49
C MET A 655 -55.40 -4.08 -26.13
N ALA A 656 -56.40 -3.20 -26.17
CA ALA A 656 -57.17 -2.83 -25.00
C ALA A 656 -57.84 -4.09 -24.40
N LYS A 657 -57.43 -4.48 -23.19
CA LYS A 657 -58.25 -5.33 -22.32
C LYS A 657 -58.77 -4.50 -21.16
N THR A 658 -60.06 -4.19 -21.24
CA THR A 658 -60.89 -3.69 -20.16
C THR A 658 -60.82 -4.65 -18.99
N ILE A 659 -60.34 -4.21 -17.83
CA ILE A 659 -60.45 -4.96 -16.57
C ILE A 659 -61.48 -4.25 -15.70
N GLN A 660 -62.63 -4.89 -15.52
CA GLN A 660 -63.65 -4.50 -14.55
C GLN A 660 -63.16 -4.78 -13.11
N PRO A 661 -63.56 -3.98 -12.11
CA PRO A 661 -63.22 -4.21 -10.72
C PRO A 661 -64.26 -5.12 -10.06
N ALA A 662 -63.85 -6.31 -9.60
CA ALA A 662 -64.66 -7.14 -8.71
C ALA A 662 -63.78 -8.06 -7.85
N LEU A 663 -63.54 -7.69 -6.59
CA LEU A 663 -64.19 -8.30 -5.42
C LEU A 663 -63.43 -7.91 -4.14
N LEU A 664 -64.15 -7.24 -3.25
CA LEU A 664 -63.91 -7.29 -1.81
C LEU A 664 -64.09 -8.73 -1.31
N ALA A 665 -63.11 -9.27 -0.57
CA ALA A 665 -63.36 -10.29 0.44
C ALA A 665 -62.28 -10.26 1.52
N LYS A 666 -62.76 -10.18 2.76
CA LYS A 666 -62.08 -10.19 4.06
C LYS A 666 -61.16 -11.41 4.26
N MET A 667 -59.96 -11.19 4.81
CA MET A 667 -59.58 -11.58 6.18
C MET A 667 -58.32 -10.84 6.61
#